data_AF-A0A559LX88-F1
#
_entry.id   AF-A0A559LX88-F1
#
_cell.length_a   1.000
_cell.length_b   1.000
_cell.length_c   1.000
_cell.angle_alpha   90.00
_cell.angle_beta   90.00
_cell.angle_gamma   90.00
#
_symmetry.space_group_name_H-M   'P 1'
#
loop_
_entity.id
_entity.type
_entity.pdbx_description
1 polymer ?
#
loop_
_entity_poly.entity_id
_entity_poly.type
_entity_poly.pdbx_seq_one_letter_code
_entity_poly.pdbx_strand_id
1 'polypeptide(L)'
;MAVKQESKKHDEKHKGQIPGPKGLPIIGNLLDIDVTNSLRSIIDMAKDYPKLFALNVGGNTEIMICSRELMDELSDEARFHKLVVGGVEKLRPLAGDGLFSAQHNNQEWAIAHRILMPLFGPLTIREMFPDMRDISEQLCLKWARAGPSATIDVGNDFTRLTLDTIALCTMGFRFNSFYSNDKMHPFVESMVAALIDAEKQSFLPDVVQSLRIRAQSHFKKHAAVMKSTCQEILDQRRKNPVEGKDLLNAMMSGKDPKTGMGMSDGNIVDNLITFLIAGHETTSGLLSFAFYYLLENPEKLQKAREEVDEVLGDENLTADHLPKMPYINMIFRETLRLMPTAPGFYVTPFKDEVIGGQYNVSAGDPLFLFLHMIHRDPEVWGPDAEEFRPERMADEHFNKLPKNAWKPFGNGMRGCIGREFAWQEAQVVTIMLLQNFDMVKADPNYKLKIKQSLTIKPDGFNMKVKLREGRDLTNLFKNPSLASSKQPSLSSRMNLKISQKDLKPISIFYGSNTGTCEALAERLSADCATFGFMPSKPLPLDKATKNLSKDGPNIILAASYDGKPSDNATEFTKWAEALQPGELEGIQFAVFGCGHKDWVSTLYRIPKVLDKCLADAGADRLVDIGLTDASTGRLYPDFDDWAHSKLFPELASRHGITLDHEPDSLELSVTINQSQRNDIGGNFKRAEVVENTLLTSPGVSRKHSLLLKLPKDMAYTPGDHVLVLPKNPPQLVDRVMTCFGVDDDTVLTVSSQRPTFLPTGTPILASNLFSTLVELSQTVSRTSLKRLVDFAGNDETKAEIQSLAGDRYDAEIDQQRMSILDILRKYPSINMPLSTFLSMLPQMRPRTYSFASTPEWKAGHGSLLFSVVEATEASGSSLARPGGLATNYMSQLRPGDSILVEPRPCRPELRTAMTTELNVPIVMIAVGAGLAPFLGFMQKRYLQTQNSGHLSNSPCTLFFGCRGAKMDDICRDTLDEYSRAGVVSIHRAFSRDWDSPYKYVQHLVAKHADTLARLWGQGAIVMICSGKKVSDDVFDVLGPILHSEDRRLNTTRASDWKTWREEVSKERLILEVFG
;
A
#
# COMPACT_ATOMS: atom_id res chain seq x y z
N MET A 1 54.87 32.66 35.69
CA MET A 1 53.74 32.51 36.63
C MET A 1 52.67 33.60 36.49
N ALA A 2 52.97 34.81 36.00
CA ALA A 2 51.96 35.86 35.78
C ALA A 2 50.96 35.58 34.62
N VAL A 3 51.37 34.85 33.57
CA VAL A 3 50.50 34.52 32.42
C VAL A 3 49.37 33.51 32.77
N LYS A 4 49.54 32.68 33.81
CA LYS A 4 48.49 31.77 34.31
C LYS A 4 47.49 32.44 35.26
N GLN A 5 47.78 33.64 35.76
CA GLN A 5 46.85 34.41 36.59
C GLN A 5 45.97 35.36 35.77
N GLU A 6 46.42 35.81 34.59
CA GLU A 6 45.55 36.57 33.67
C GLU A 6 44.54 35.69 32.93
N SER A 7 44.88 34.44 32.57
CA SER A 7 43.88 33.53 31.97
C SER A 7 42.78 33.16 32.97
N LYS A 8 43.12 32.96 34.26
CA LYS A 8 42.13 32.74 35.33
C LYS A 8 41.29 33.97 35.67
N LYS A 9 41.83 35.18 35.51
CA LYS A 9 41.07 36.43 35.72
C LYS A 9 40.18 36.80 34.53
N HIS A 10 40.50 36.34 33.32
CA HIS A 10 39.61 36.48 32.16
C HIS A 10 38.42 35.49 32.23
N ASP A 11 38.64 34.29 32.77
CA ASP A 11 37.59 33.27 32.99
C ASP A 11 36.54 33.66 34.04
N GLU A 12 36.88 34.48 35.05
CA GLU A 12 35.90 34.89 36.08
C GLU A 12 34.97 36.01 35.61
N LYS A 13 35.34 36.80 34.60
CA LYS A 13 34.52 37.92 34.09
C LYS A 13 33.45 37.51 33.09
N HIS A 14 33.51 36.30 32.57
CA HIS A 14 32.60 35.77 31.54
C HIS A 14 31.83 34.52 31.97
N LYS A 15 31.88 34.11 33.24
CA LYS A 15 31.04 33.02 33.76
C LYS A 15 29.57 33.33 33.46
N GLY A 16 28.94 32.49 32.64
CA GLY A 16 27.55 32.64 32.21
C GLY A 16 27.32 33.29 30.84
N GLN A 17 28.33 33.86 30.17
CA GLN A 17 28.17 34.44 28.83
C GLN A 17 28.45 33.42 27.72
N ILE A 18 27.57 33.39 26.73
CA ILE A 18 27.70 32.52 25.55
C ILE A 18 28.70 33.16 24.57
N PRO A 19 29.72 32.43 24.08
CA PRO A 19 30.69 32.96 23.12
C PRO A 19 30.05 33.19 21.75
N GLY A 20 30.65 34.01 20.90
CA GLY A 20 30.18 34.20 19.53
C GLY A 20 30.95 35.26 18.75
N PRO A 21 30.74 35.36 17.44
CA PRO A 21 31.37 36.38 16.61
C PRO A 21 30.91 37.78 17.02
N LYS A 22 31.82 38.76 17.00
CA LYS A 22 31.50 40.14 17.38
C LYS A 22 30.65 40.82 16.32
N GLY A 23 29.37 41.03 16.61
CA GLY A 23 28.46 41.77 15.74
C GLY A 23 28.71 43.29 15.73
N LEU A 24 28.28 43.95 14.66
CA LEU A 24 28.27 45.41 14.55
C LEU A 24 27.14 46.03 15.39
N PRO A 25 27.26 47.30 15.85
CA PRO A 25 26.17 47.97 16.54
C PRO A 25 24.88 47.99 15.72
N ILE A 26 23.73 47.71 16.37
CA ILE A 26 22.37 47.73 15.79
C ILE A 26 22.06 46.58 14.81
N ILE A 27 22.94 46.26 13.87
CA ILE A 27 22.71 45.22 12.85
C ILE A 27 23.29 43.84 13.21
N GLY A 28 24.16 43.77 14.22
CA GLY A 28 24.75 42.53 14.71
C GLY A 28 25.64 41.84 13.68
N ASN A 29 25.51 40.53 13.56
CA ASN A 29 26.21 39.62 12.65
C ASN A 29 25.55 39.52 11.26
N LEU A 30 24.62 40.41 10.91
CA LEU A 30 23.93 40.34 9.61
C LEU A 30 24.89 40.40 8.41
N LEU A 31 26.01 41.10 8.51
CA LEU A 31 27.03 41.16 7.45
C LEU A 31 27.98 39.96 7.44
N ASP A 32 27.98 39.16 8.50
CA ASP A 32 28.75 37.91 8.60
C ASP A 32 28.01 36.74 7.93
N ILE A 33 26.74 36.95 7.56
CA ILE A 33 25.87 35.93 6.96
C ILE A 33 25.57 36.30 5.51
N ASP A 34 26.00 35.45 4.58
CA ASP A 34 25.46 35.49 3.22
C ASP A 34 24.01 35.00 3.26
N VAL A 35 23.04 35.91 3.16
CA VAL A 35 21.60 35.57 3.17
C VAL A 35 21.16 34.68 2.01
N THR A 36 21.99 34.50 0.98
CA THR A 36 21.76 33.54 -0.12
C THR A 36 22.43 32.19 0.11
N ASN A 37 23.32 32.08 1.09
CA ASN A 37 24.04 30.87 1.48
C ASN A 37 24.29 30.85 3.00
N SER A 38 23.22 31.03 3.78
CA SER A 38 23.33 31.28 5.21
C SER A 38 23.77 30.03 5.96
N LEU A 39 23.37 28.83 5.52
CA LEU A 39 23.81 27.56 6.08
C LEU A 39 25.34 27.46 6.08
N ARG A 40 25.99 27.73 4.95
CA ARG A 40 27.46 27.66 4.85
C ARG A 40 28.13 28.67 5.78
N SER A 41 27.61 29.90 5.81
CA SER A 41 28.13 30.95 6.69
C SER A 41 28.09 30.51 8.16
N ILE A 42 26.98 29.89 8.59
CA ILE A 42 26.78 29.38 9.94
C ILE A 42 27.68 28.16 10.24
N ILE A 43 27.85 27.23 9.28
CA ILE A 43 28.79 26.10 9.41
C ILE A 43 30.23 26.60 9.59
N ASP A 44 30.65 27.56 8.77
CA ASP A 44 32.00 28.10 8.85
C ASP A 44 32.26 28.80 10.19
N MET A 45 31.27 29.53 10.73
CA MET A 45 31.34 30.09 12.09
C MET A 45 31.38 29.00 13.18
N ALA A 46 30.60 27.93 13.05
CA ALA A 46 30.53 26.85 14.04
C ALA A 46 31.88 26.13 14.24
N LYS A 47 32.80 26.18 13.26
CA LYS A 47 34.15 25.60 13.37
C LYS A 47 34.99 26.28 14.45
N ASP A 48 34.81 27.58 14.65
CA ASP A 48 35.52 28.35 15.69
C ASP A 48 34.87 28.19 17.08
N TYR A 49 33.63 27.70 17.12
CA TYR A 49 32.82 27.55 18.34
C TYR A 49 32.16 26.16 18.41
N PRO A 50 32.95 25.09 18.68
CA PRO A 50 32.51 23.70 18.48
C PRO A 50 31.36 23.25 19.41
N LYS A 51 31.15 23.93 20.56
CA LYS A 51 30.08 23.57 21.51
C LYS A 51 28.77 24.32 21.25
N LEU A 52 28.84 25.65 21.31
CA LEU A 52 27.73 26.57 21.01
C LEU A 52 28.26 27.97 20.71
N PHE A 53 27.45 28.80 20.08
CA PHE A 53 27.70 30.23 19.94
C PHE A 53 26.43 31.06 19.82
N ALA A 54 26.50 32.34 20.19
CA ALA A 54 25.43 33.31 20.02
C ALA A 54 25.65 34.14 18.76
N LEU A 55 24.60 34.30 17.96
CA LEU A 55 24.51 35.22 16.84
C LEU A 55 23.50 36.30 17.17
N ASN A 56 23.85 37.57 16.95
CA ASN A 56 22.88 38.65 17.00
C ASN A 56 22.50 39.05 15.56
N VAL A 57 21.27 38.83 15.13
CA VAL A 57 20.82 39.21 13.78
C VAL A 57 19.63 40.15 13.91
N GLY A 58 19.82 41.40 13.50
CA GLY A 58 18.73 42.38 13.47
C GLY A 58 18.11 42.68 14.83
N GLY A 59 18.88 42.60 15.91
CA GLY A 59 18.43 42.85 17.29
C GLY A 59 17.94 41.60 18.03
N ASN A 60 17.78 40.47 17.33
CA ASN A 60 17.44 39.19 17.95
C ASN A 60 18.71 38.38 18.20
N THR A 61 18.80 37.75 19.38
CA THR A 61 19.91 36.82 19.69
C THR A 61 19.44 35.40 19.45
N GLU A 62 20.15 34.66 18.62
CA GLU A 62 19.96 33.23 18.39
C GLU A 62 21.16 32.45 18.90
N ILE A 63 20.92 31.39 19.67
CA ILE A 63 21.97 30.56 20.26
C ILE A 63 22.05 29.25 19.46
N MET A 64 23.15 29.06 18.76
CA MET A 64 23.44 27.89 17.95
C MET A 64 24.10 26.81 18.80
N ILE A 65 23.48 25.65 18.94
CA ILE A 65 23.98 24.50 19.68
C ILE A 65 24.61 23.52 18.69
N CYS A 66 25.88 23.20 18.88
CA CYS A 66 26.69 22.48 17.89
C CYS A 66 27.23 21.12 18.36
N SER A 67 27.13 20.80 19.66
CA SER A 67 27.68 19.57 20.24
C SER A 67 26.59 18.60 20.70
N ARG A 68 26.89 17.29 20.65
CA ARG A 68 25.98 16.24 21.12
C ARG A 68 25.76 16.32 22.63
N GLU A 69 26.79 16.71 23.40
CA GLU A 69 26.69 16.88 24.86
C GLU A 69 25.54 17.83 25.24
N LEU A 70 25.49 19.02 24.65
CA LEU A 70 24.43 19.99 24.89
C LEU A 70 23.10 19.54 24.28
N MET A 71 23.12 18.91 23.12
CA MET A 71 21.91 18.31 22.53
C MET A 71 21.23 17.31 23.48
N ASP A 72 22.01 16.51 24.21
CA ASP A 72 21.50 15.54 25.17
C ASP A 72 20.77 16.24 26.34
N GLU A 73 21.38 17.30 26.89
CA GLU A 73 20.80 18.10 27.95
C GLU A 73 19.52 18.84 27.51
N LEU A 74 19.59 19.52 26.36
CA LEU A 74 18.50 20.34 25.82
C LEU A 74 17.33 19.51 25.28
N SER A 75 17.51 18.19 25.15
CA SER A 75 16.43 17.26 24.80
C SER A 75 15.54 16.89 25.99
N ASP A 76 15.88 17.29 27.22
CA ASP A 76 15.06 17.03 28.41
C ASP A 76 13.77 17.87 28.38
N GLU A 77 12.67 17.23 27.99
CA GLU A 77 11.35 17.86 27.90
C GLU A 77 10.75 18.30 29.26
N ALA A 78 11.39 17.96 30.40
CA ALA A 78 11.01 18.53 31.69
C ALA A 78 11.60 19.94 31.91
N ARG A 79 12.68 20.27 31.19
CA ARG A 79 13.41 21.54 31.29
C ARG A 79 13.20 22.44 30.08
N PHE A 80 13.07 21.83 28.89
CA PHE A 80 12.98 22.53 27.61
C PHE A 80 11.75 22.13 26.83
N HIS A 81 11.24 23.04 25.99
CA HIS A 81 10.16 22.74 25.05
C HIS A 81 10.42 23.35 23.68
N LYS A 82 9.72 22.83 22.66
CA LYS A 82 9.77 23.40 21.30
C LYS A 82 9.39 24.89 21.33
N LEU A 83 10.18 25.69 20.64
CA LEU A 83 9.89 27.10 20.39
C LEU A 83 9.58 27.30 18.89
N VAL A 84 8.50 28.01 18.58
CA VAL A 84 8.16 28.38 17.20
C VAL A 84 8.56 29.84 16.97
N VAL A 85 9.73 30.00 16.36
CA VAL A 85 10.36 31.28 16.00
C VAL A 85 11.00 31.18 14.61
N GLY A 86 11.60 32.27 14.14
CA GLY A 86 12.35 32.30 12.88
C GLY A 86 11.46 31.95 11.69
N GLY A 87 12.00 31.18 10.74
CA GLY A 87 11.29 30.83 9.51
C GLY A 87 9.96 30.11 9.75
N VAL A 88 9.85 29.29 10.81
CA VAL A 88 8.63 28.53 11.11
C VAL A 88 7.51 29.45 11.57
N GLU A 89 7.82 30.46 12.38
CA GLU A 89 6.83 31.47 12.78
C GLU A 89 6.30 32.23 11.56
N LYS A 90 7.17 32.57 10.60
CA LYS A 90 6.79 33.27 9.37
C LYS A 90 5.89 32.44 8.44
N LEU A 91 5.78 31.12 8.65
CA LEU A 91 4.82 30.26 7.96
C LEU A 91 3.43 30.21 8.61
N ARG A 92 3.24 30.72 9.83
CA ARG A 92 1.93 30.70 10.51
C ARG A 92 0.81 31.41 9.73
N PRO A 93 1.02 32.51 8.99
CA PRO A 93 -0.05 33.07 8.16
C PRO A 93 -0.57 32.10 7.08
N LEU A 94 0.26 31.14 6.67
CA LEU A 94 -0.05 30.11 5.69
C LEU A 94 -0.65 28.86 6.34
N ALA A 95 0.01 28.30 7.36
CA ALA A 95 -0.32 26.99 7.94
C ALA A 95 -0.99 27.06 9.32
N GLY A 96 -1.32 28.27 9.80
CA GLY A 96 -2.00 28.52 11.08
C GLY A 96 -1.40 27.77 12.25
N ASP A 97 -2.25 27.17 13.07
CA ASP A 97 -1.87 26.30 14.18
C ASP A 97 -1.89 24.81 13.77
N GLY A 98 -1.34 24.52 12.57
CA GLY A 98 -1.03 23.16 12.13
C GLY A 98 0.06 22.47 12.96
N LEU A 99 0.21 21.16 12.79
CA LEU A 99 1.10 20.32 13.61
C LEU A 99 2.56 20.82 13.71
N PHE A 100 3.06 21.46 12.64
CA PHE A 100 4.42 21.98 12.57
C PHE A 100 4.56 23.40 13.14
N SER A 101 3.56 24.26 12.93
CA SER A 101 3.62 25.71 13.18
C SER A 101 2.90 26.17 14.46
N ALA A 102 2.16 25.28 15.13
CA ALA A 102 1.48 25.61 16.37
C ALA A 102 2.45 25.81 17.54
N GLN A 103 2.19 26.84 18.35
CA GLN A 103 2.94 27.17 19.56
C GLN A 103 2.88 26.06 20.62
N HIS A 104 3.78 26.12 21.61
CA HIS A 104 3.72 25.23 22.77
C HIS A 104 2.39 25.40 23.53
N ASN A 105 1.88 24.32 24.14
CA ASN A 105 0.58 24.27 24.83
C ASN A 105 -0.66 24.68 24.00
N ASN A 106 -0.58 24.64 22.67
CA ASN A 106 -1.74 24.88 21.81
C ASN A 106 -2.75 23.72 21.87
N GLN A 107 -4.03 24.03 22.12
CA GLN A 107 -5.09 23.03 22.25
C GLN A 107 -5.47 22.39 20.91
N GLU A 108 -5.53 23.16 19.82
CA GLU A 108 -5.83 22.63 18.48
C GLU A 108 -4.76 21.65 18.02
N TRP A 109 -3.49 21.97 18.26
CA TRP A 109 -2.37 21.05 18.03
C TRP A 109 -2.56 19.74 18.78
N ALA A 110 -2.93 19.81 20.06
CA ALA A 110 -3.08 18.62 20.90
C ALA A 110 -4.25 17.73 20.42
N ILE A 111 -5.35 18.34 19.97
CA ILE A 111 -6.50 17.66 19.36
C ILE A 111 -6.08 17.01 18.03
N ALA A 112 -5.50 17.78 17.11
CA ALA A 112 -5.05 17.29 15.81
C ALA A 112 -4.03 16.14 15.96
N HIS A 113 -3.06 16.30 16.85
CA HIS A 113 -2.04 15.29 17.13
C HIS A 113 -2.69 13.97 17.58
N ARG A 114 -3.56 13.99 18.60
CA ARG A 114 -4.20 12.77 19.10
C ARG A 114 -5.14 12.11 18.08
N ILE A 115 -5.80 12.89 17.22
CA ILE A 115 -6.64 12.36 16.13
C ILE A 115 -5.79 11.68 15.05
N LEU A 116 -4.63 12.24 14.72
CA LEU A 116 -3.86 11.84 13.53
C LEU A 116 -2.74 10.83 13.81
N MET A 117 -2.17 10.80 15.02
CA MET A 117 -1.10 9.86 15.40
C MET A 117 -1.39 8.38 15.07
N PRO A 118 -2.62 7.84 15.27
CA PRO A 118 -2.91 6.45 14.93
C PRO A 118 -2.75 6.12 13.44
N LEU A 119 -2.92 7.11 12.55
CA LEU A 119 -2.80 6.90 11.11
C LEU A 119 -1.34 6.79 10.62
N PHE A 120 -0.39 7.22 11.44
CA PHE A 120 1.04 7.11 11.17
C PHE A 120 1.69 5.94 11.91
N GLY A 121 0.88 5.03 12.45
CA GLY A 121 1.37 3.77 13.00
C GLY A 121 1.96 2.84 11.93
N PRO A 122 2.93 1.97 12.26
CA PRO A 122 3.59 1.09 11.29
C PRO A 122 2.63 0.21 10.45
N LEU A 123 1.51 -0.22 11.04
CA LEU A 123 0.49 -1.01 10.34
C LEU A 123 -0.20 -0.19 9.23
N THR A 124 -0.68 1.01 9.56
CA THR A 124 -1.36 1.90 8.62
C THR A 124 -0.41 2.38 7.51
N ILE A 125 0.84 2.71 7.85
CA ILE A 125 1.85 3.09 6.85
C ILE A 125 2.14 1.93 5.90
N ARG A 126 2.26 0.71 6.42
CA ARG A 126 2.45 -0.49 5.59
C ARG A 126 1.30 -0.70 4.60
N GLU A 127 0.07 -0.34 4.97
CA GLU A 127 -1.10 -0.40 4.08
C GLU A 127 -1.03 0.61 2.92
N MET A 128 -0.29 1.72 3.07
CA MET A 128 -0.08 2.73 2.02
C MET A 128 0.94 2.31 0.94
N PHE A 129 1.62 1.17 1.12
CA PHE A 129 2.65 0.68 0.20
C PHE A 129 2.18 0.62 -1.28
N PRO A 130 0.98 0.11 -1.63
CA PRO A 130 0.54 0.03 -3.01
C PRO A 130 0.46 1.40 -3.70
N ASP A 131 0.02 2.43 -2.99
CA ASP A 131 -0.11 3.80 -3.50
C ASP A 131 1.28 4.44 -3.71
N MET A 132 2.21 4.24 -2.75
CA MET A 132 3.60 4.66 -2.91
C MET A 132 4.27 3.98 -4.10
N ARG A 133 4.00 2.67 -4.30
CA ARG A 133 4.53 1.91 -5.44
C ARG A 133 3.98 2.45 -6.76
N ASP A 134 2.68 2.73 -6.86
CA ASP A 134 2.07 3.29 -8.09
C ASP A 134 2.77 4.60 -8.52
N ILE A 135 2.95 5.56 -7.61
CA ILE A 135 3.60 6.83 -7.94
C ILE A 135 5.08 6.62 -8.30
N SER A 136 5.76 5.67 -7.68
CA SER A 136 7.14 5.28 -8.00
C SER A 136 7.26 4.58 -9.36
N GLU A 137 6.28 3.75 -9.74
CA GLU A 137 6.18 3.11 -11.06
C GLU A 137 6.05 4.18 -12.15
N GLN A 138 5.27 5.23 -11.91
CA GLN A 138 5.12 6.35 -12.85
C GLN A 138 6.43 7.13 -13.04
N LEU A 139 7.20 7.37 -11.98
CA LEU A 139 8.53 7.97 -12.09
C LEU A 139 9.47 7.12 -12.94
N CYS A 140 9.52 5.82 -12.64
CA CYS A 140 10.33 4.86 -13.40
C CYS A 140 9.92 4.83 -14.88
N LEU A 141 8.62 4.83 -15.20
CA LEU A 141 8.15 4.92 -16.60
C LEU A 141 8.54 6.22 -17.28
N LYS A 142 8.46 7.35 -16.57
CA LYS A 142 8.90 8.65 -17.07
C LYS A 142 10.38 8.61 -17.43
N TRP A 143 11.22 8.11 -16.53
CA TRP A 143 12.67 8.02 -16.72
C TRP A 143 13.05 7.05 -17.85
N ALA A 144 12.39 5.90 -17.92
CA ALA A 144 12.58 4.92 -18.99
C ALA A 144 12.23 5.49 -20.37
N ARG A 145 11.17 6.31 -20.48
CA ARG A 145 10.76 6.96 -21.73
C ARG A 145 11.67 8.11 -22.16
N ALA A 146 12.29 8.81 -21.21
CA ALA A 146 13.23 9.90 -21.51
C ALA A 146 14.48 9.38 -22.25
N GLY A 147 14.90 8.16 -21.94
CA GLY A 147 16.02 7.48 -22.59
C GLY A 147 17.41 7.90 -22.07
N PRO A 148 18.47 7.18 -22.47
CA PRO A 148 19.81 7.28 -21.85
C PRO A 148 20.55 8.60 -22.09
N SER A 149 20.15 9.36 -23.11
CA SER A 149 20.74 10.67 -23.42
C SER A 149 20.10 11.82 -22.65
N ALA A 150 18.92 11.62 -22.06
CA ALA A 150 18.19 12.67 -21.38
C ALA A 150 18.88 13.07 -20.06
N THR A 151 18.94 14.38 -19.82
CA THR A 151 19.36 14.94 -18.55
C THR A 151 18.12 15.06 -17.65
N ILE A 152 18.15 14.37 -16.52
CA ILE A 152 17.05 14.36 -15.55
C ILE A 152 17.38 15.29 -14.40
N ASP A 153 16.47 16.22 -14.13
CA ASP A 153 16.49 17.03 -12.91
C ASP A 153 15.90 16.23 -11.75
N VAL A 154 16.81 15.67 -10.96
CA VAL A 154 16.50 14.71 -9.89
C VAL A 154 15.72 15.39 -8.77
N GLY A 155 16.12 16.61 -8.41
CA GLY A 155 15.47 17.37 -7.34
C GLY A 155 14.03 17.71 -7.69
N ASN A 156 13.76 18.11 -8.93
CA ASN A 156 12.41 18.40 -9.39
C ASN A 156 11.55 17.13 -9.51
N ASP A 157 12.10 16.04 -10.04
CA ASP A 157 11.33 14.80 -10.18
C ASP A 157 11.00 14.16 -8.84
N PHE A 158 11.92 14.17 -7.88
CA PHE A 158 11.62 13.75 -6.51
C PHE A 158 10.63 14.67 -5.81
N THR A 159 10.67 15.99 -6.04
CA THR A 159 9.65 16.91 -5.51
C THR A 159 8.24 16.60 -6.06
N ARG A 160 8.12 16.23 -7.34
CA ARG A 160 6.83 15.82 -7.94
C ARG A 160 6.35 14.47 -7.38
N LEU A 161 7.26 13.51 -7.26
CA LEU A 161 7.01 12.18 -6.71
C LEU A 161 6.45 12.25 -5.29
N THR A 162 7.13 12.97 -4.40
CA THR A 162 6.77 13.00 -2.98
C THR A 162 5.50 13.80 -2.74
N LEU A 163 5.23 14.83 -3.54
CA LEU A 163 3.94 15.54 -3.52
C LEU A 163 2.79 14.63 -3.93
N ASP A 164 2.92 13.92 -5.05
CA ASP A 164 1.86 13.04 -5.55
C ASP A 164 1.63 11.87 -4.59
N THR A 165 2.69 11.35 -3.97
CA THR A 165 2.61 10.24 -3.01
C THR A 165 1.92 10.65 -1.72
N ILE A 166 2.31 11.77 -1.09
CA ILE A 166 1.66 12.22 0.15
C ILE A 166 0.19 12.56 -0.10
N ALA A 167 -0.14 13.18 -1.23
CA ALA A 167 -1.52 13.54 -1.58
C ALA A 167 -2.38 12.30 -1.84
N LEU A 168 -1.85 11.30 -2.54
CA LEU A 168 -2.58 10.05 -2.82
C LEU A 168 -2.81 9.26 -1.54
N CYS A 169 -1.76 8.98 -0.78
CA CYS A 169 -1.82 8.10 0.40
C CYS A 169 -2.66 8.70 1.55
N THR A 170 -2.62 10.03 1.71
CA THR A 170 -3.26 10.67 2.88
C THR A 170 -4.61 11.32 2.55
N MET A 171 -4.83 11.70 1.29
CA MET A 171 -6.02 12.47 0.87
C MET A 171 -6.77 11.83 -0.29
N GLY A 172 -6.31 10.69 -0.83
CA GLY A 172 -6.90 10.08 -2.03
C GLY A 172 -6.88 11.03 -3.24
N PHE A 173 -5.99 12.02 -3.26
CA PHE A 173 -5.96 13.09 -4.25
C PHE A 173 -4.76 12.93 -5.18
N ARG A 174 -4.96 13.12 -6.49
CA ARG A 174 -3.90 13.04 -7.50
C ARG A 174 -3.63 14.40 -8.12
N PHE A 175 -2.47 14.99 -7.83
CA PHE A 175 -1.97 16.16 -8.54
C PHE A 175 -1.56 15.83 -9.99
N ASN A 176 -1.21 14.56 -10.27
CA ASN A 176 -0.71 14.12 -11.57
C ASN A 176 0.47 14.98 -12.04
N SER A 177 1.38 15.30 -11.11
CA SER A 177 2.42 16.30 -11.30
C SER A 177 3.41 15.93 -12.41
N PHE A 178 3.51 14.66 -12.79
CA PHE A 178 4.38 14.22 -13.89
C PHE A 178 3.88 14.59 -15.29
N TYR A 179 2.59 14.91 -15.46
CA TYR A 179 1.95 15.08 -16.78
C TYR A 179 1.66 16.55 -17.15
N SER A 180 2.03 17.50 -16.29
CA SER A 180 1.85 18.93 -16.56
C SER A 180 2.99 19.45 -17.45
N ASN A 181 2.66 20.18 -18.52
CA ASN A 181 3.60 20.74 -19.52
C ASN A 181 4.74 21.55 -18.88
N ASP A 182 5.87 20.88 -18.59
CA ASP A 182 7.15 21.34 -18.02
C ASP A 182 7.13 22.21 -16.74
N LYS A 183 5.98 22.77 -16.35
CA LYS A 183 5.81 23.65 -15.19
C LYS A 183 5.47 22.85 -13.95
N MET A 184 5.88 23.35 -12.79
CA MET A 184 5.50 22.77 -11.51
C MET A 184 4.02 23.08 -11.25
N HIS A 185 3.35 22.23 -10.48
CA HIS A 185 1.98 22.53 -10.07
C HIS A 185 1.95 23.88 -9.30
N PRO A 186 0.98 24.78 -9.52
CA PRO A 186 0.96 26.12 -8.90
C PRO A 186 1.05 26.09 -7.36
N PHE A 187 0.56 25.00 -6.75
CA PHE A 187 0.74 24.73 -5.32
C PHE A 187 2.22 24.61 -4.92
N VAL A 188 3.02 23.81 -5.65
CA VAL A 188 4.46 23.62 -5.39
C VAL A 188 5.21 24.92 -5.58
N GLU A 189 4.95 25.63 -6.68
CA GLU A 189 5.59 26.92 -6.95
C GLU A 189 5.32 27.92 -5.82
N SER A 190 4.06 27.99 -5.37
CA SER A 190 3.67 28.89 -4.27
C SER A 190 4.27 28.49 -2.94
N MET A 191 4.35 27.19 -2.66
CA MET A 191 4.93 26.66 -1.44
C MET A 191 6.43 26.92 -1.35
N VAL A 192 7.19 26.59 -2.39
CA VAL A 192 8.64 26.85 -2.43
C VAL A 192 8.92 28.35 -2.32
N ALA A 193 8.13 29.18 -3.01
CA ALA A 193 8.25 30.64 -2.89
C ALA A 193 7.95 31.14 -1.47
N ALA A 194 6.92 30.60 -0.81
CA ALA A 194 6.56 30.94 0.56
C ALA A 194 7.65 30.52 1.56
N LEU A 195 8.26 29.34 1.40
CA LEU A 195 9.34 28.87 2.26
C LEU A 195 10.61 29.71 2.11
N ILE A 196 11.01 30.03 0.88
CA ILE A 196 12.16 30.93 0.62
C ILE A 196 11.90 32.31 1.23
N ASP A 197 10.68 32.85 1.09
CA ASP A 197 10.36 34.16 1.64
C ASP A 197 10.30 34.15 3.17
N ALA A 198 9.75 33.09 3.78
CA ALA A 198 9.70 32.90 5.23
C ALA A 198 11.10 32.81 5.85
N GLU A 199 12.02 32.09 5.23
CA GLU A 199 13.42 32.07 5.64
C GLU A 199 14.08 33.45 5.50
N LYS A 200 13.89 34.14 4.38
CA LYS A 200 14.43 35.52 4.24
C LYS A 200 13.86 36.46 5.30
N GLN A 201 12.59 36.30 5.66
CA GLN A 201 11.98 37.10 6.72
C GLN A 201 12.60 36.85 8.10
N SER A 202 13.14 35.66 8.39
CA SER A 202 13.74 35.39 9.70
C SER A 202 15.08 36.11 9.92
N PHE A 203 15.81 36.44 8.86
CA PHE A 203 17.08 37.17 8.96
C PHE A 203 16.94 38.69 8.86
N LEU A 204 15.75 39.21 8.57
CA LEU A 204 15.55 40.65 8.33
C LEU A 204 14.89 41.35 9.53
N PRO A 205 15.39 42.51 9.97
CA PRO A 205 14.74 43.31 11.00
C PRO A 205 13.31 43.73 10.61
N ASP A 206 12.42 43.91 11.59
CA ASP A 206 11.01 44.23 11.33
C ASP A 206 10.80 45.54 10.55
N VAL A 207 11.66 46.54 10.77
CA VAL A 207 11.65 47.77 9.98
C VAL A 207 11.91 47.48 8.50
N VAL A 208 12.88 46.62 8.19
CA VAL A 208 13.18 46.20 6.81
C VAL A 208 12.04 45.37 6.24
N GLN A 209 11.47 44.44 7.03
CA GLN A 209 10.30 43.67 6.61
C GLN A 209 9.13 44.58 6.23
N SER A 210 8.86 45.65 6.99
CA SER A 210 7.77 46.60 6.71
C SER A 210 7.89 47.31 5.35
N LEU A 211 9.11 47.44 4.82
CA LEU A 211 9.39 48.04 3.52
C LEU A 211 9.25 47.05 2.35
N ARG A 212 9.15 45.74 2.61
CA ARG A 212 9.05 44.68 1.59
C ARG A 212 7.62 44.50 1.05
N ILE A 213 6.90 45.59 0.79
CA ILE A 213 5.47 45.60 0.42
C ILE A 213 5.17 44.65 -0.75
N ARG A 214 6.01 44.66 -1.79
CA ARG A 214 5.85 43.75 -2.95
C ARG A 214 5.99 42.29 -2.55
N ALA A 215 7.05 41.93 -1.80
CA ALA A 215 7.27 40.55 -1.36
C ALA A 215 6.14 40.08 -0.43
N GLN A 216 5.68 40.92 0.50
CA GLN A 216 4.53 40.62 1.35
C GLN A 216 3.25 40.40 0.54
N SER A 217 3.02 41.18 -0.52
CA SER A 217 1.90 40.96 -1.44
C SER A 217 2.02 39.62 -2.18
N HIS A 218 3.21 39.27 -2.67
CA HIS A 218 3.46 37.97 -3.30
C HIS A 218 3.27 36.80 -2.32
N PHE A 219 3.81 36.90 -1.11
CA PHE A 219 3.62 35.91 -0.04
C PHE A 219 2.13 35.68 0.25
N LYS A 220 1.34 36.75 0.37
CA LYS A 220 -0.13 36.65 0.54
C LYS A 220 -0.81 35.96 -0.63
N LYS A 221 -0.37 36.21 -1.87
CA LYS A 221 -0.90 35.51 -3.06
C LYS A 221 -0.58 34.02 -3.03
N HIS A 222 0.67 33.65 -2.73
CA HIS A 222 1.07 32.26 -2.59
C HIS A 222 0.30 31.54 -1.49
N ALA A 223 0.14 32.20 -0.33
CA ALA A 223 -0.67 31.67 0.76
C ALA A 223 -2.14 31.48 0.36
N ALA A 224 -2.72 32.41 -0.40
CA ALA A 224 -4.08 32.28 -0.90
C ALA A 224 -4.23 31.08 -1.86
N VAL A 225 -3.28 30.86 -2.77
CA VAL A 225 -3.28 29.70 -3.69
C VAL A 225 -3.20 28.38 -2.92
N MET A 226 -2.33 28.31 -1.91
CA MET A 226 -2.20 27.09 -1.09
C MET A 226 -3.48 26.81 -0.29
N LYS A 227 -4.05 27.84 0.36
CA LYS A 227 -5.31 27.70 1.10
C LYS A 227 -6.48 27.34 0.20
N SER A 228 -6.60 27.97 -0.98
CA SER A 228 -7.68 27.64 -1.92
C SER A 228 -7.57 26.20 -2.43
N THR A 229 -6.36 25.74 -2.75
CA THR A 229 -6.13 24.35 -3.17
C THR A 229 -6.54 23.35 -2.09
N CYS A 230 -6.12 23.57 -0.83
CA CYS A 230 -6.49 22.69 0.27
C CYS A 230 -7.99 22.74 0.60
N GLN A 231 -8.62 23.93 0.48
CA GLN A 231 -10.06 24.07 0.62
C GLN A 231 -10.81 23.32 -0.49
N GLU A 232 -10.34 23.38 -1.73
CA GLU A 232 -10.92 22.64 -2.85
C GLU A 232 -10.83 21.12 -2.63
N ILE A 233 -9.70 20.61 -2.12
CA ILE A 233 -9.54 19.20 -1.75
C ILE A 233 -10.56 18.80 -0.67
N LEU A 234 -10.70 19.62 0.38
CA LEU A 234 -11.68 19.40 1.45
C LEU A 234 -13.13 19.41 0.92
N ASP A 235 -13.47 20.39 0.09
CA ASP A 235 -14.80 20.54 -0.50
C ASP A 235 -15.14 19.41 -1.47
N GLN A 236 -14.17 18.97 -2.28
CA GLN A 236 -14.33 17.83 -3.18
C GLN A 236 -14.56 16.54 -2.41
N ARG A 237 -13.85 16.32 -1.30
CA ARG A 237 -14.05 15.15 -0.43
C ARG A 237 -15.43 15.17 0.22
N ARG A 238 -15.93 16.33 0.62
CA ARG A 238 -17.30 16.46 1.17
C ARG A 238 -18.37 16.19 0.11
N LYS A 239 -18.17 16.66 -1.12
CA LYS A 239 -19.08 16.42 -2.24
C LYS A 239 -19.08 14.96 -2.70
N ASN A 240 -17.94 14.29 -2.60
CA ASN A 240 -17.75 12.89 -2.98
C ASN A 240 -17.16 12.09 -1.81
N PRO A 241 -17.96 11.73 -0.80
CA PRO A 241 -17.47 10.96 0.35
C PRO A 241 -16.89 9.62 -0.11
N VAL A 242 -15.70 9.31 0.40
CA VAL A 242 -15.04 8.02 0.19
C VAL A 242 -15.01 7.29 1.52
N GLU A 243 -15.50 6.05 1.55
CA GLU A 243 -15.34 5.19 2.71
C GLU A 243 -13.87 4.79 2.87
N GLY A 244 -13.28 5.02 4.05
CA GLY A 244 -11.89 4.69 4.32
C GLY A 244 -11.32 5.40 5.55
N LYS A 245 -10.20 4.90 6.06
CA LYS A 245 -9.47 5.46 7.20
C LYS A 245 -8.25 6.27 6.74
N ASP A 246 -8.44 7.22 5.83
CA ASP A 246 -7.36 8.14 5.43
C ASP A 246 -7.28 9.38 6.34
N LEU A 247 -6.19 10.14 6.17
CA LEU A 247 -5.87 11.32 6.97
C LEU A 247 -6.95 12.40 6.86
N LEU A 248 -7.45 12.65 5.66
CA LEU A 248 -8.48 13.65 5.44
C LEU A 248 -9.81 13.25 6.12
N ASN A 249 -10.21 11.99 6.03
CA ASN A 249 -11.41 11.49 6.73
C ASN A 249 -11.27 11.58 8.25
N ALA A 250 -10.08 11.29 8.81
CA ALA A 250 -9.81 11.46 10.23
C ALA A 250 -9.83 12.92 10.66
N MET A 251 -9.29 13.85 9.86
CA MET A 251 -9.39 15.28 10.15
C MET A 251 -10.84 15.79 10.13
N MET A 252 -11.68 15.25 9.24
CA MET A 252 -13.07 15.67 9.10
C MET A 252 -14.00 15.08 10.16
N SER A 253 -13.82 13.80 10.52
CA SER A 253 -14.80 13.04 11.32
C SER A 253 -14.24 12.56 12.66
N GLY A 254 -12.92 12.63 12.84
CA GLY A 254 -12.24 12.20 14.05
C GLY A 254 -12.60 13.07 15.25
N LYS A 255 -12.67 12.43 16.42
CA LYS A 255 -12.83 13.11 17.71
C LYS A 255 -11.65 12.77 18.60
N ASP A 256 -11.14 13.78 19.27
CA ASP A 256 -10.09 13.62 20.26
C ASP A 256 -10.59 12.73 21.41
N PRO A 257 -9.94 11.59 21.71
CA PRO A 257 -10.35 10.69 22.79
C PRO A 257 -10.31 11.35 24.18
N LYS A 258 -9.53 12.43 24.36
CA LYS A 258 -9.41 13.12 25.64
C LYS A 258 -10.51 14.16 25.88
N THR A 259 -10.85 14.95 24.86
CA THR A 259 -11.78 16.09 24.99
C THR A 259 -13.14 15.87 24.32
N GLY A 260 -13.25 14.88 23.43
CA GLY A 260 -14.44 14.66 22.60
C GLY A 260 -14.62 15.66 21.46
N MET A 261 -13.70 16.63 21.32
CA MET A 261 -13.74 17.67 20.29
C MET A 261 -13.18 17.16 18.95
N GLY A 262 -13.74 17.67 17.84
CA GLY A 262 -13.17 17.49 16.49
C GLY A 262 -12.35 18.70 16.04
N MET A 263 -11.80 18.64 14.83
CA MET A 263 -11.08 19.76 14.21
C MET A 263 -12.04 20.73 13.52
N SER A 264 -11.73 22.03 13.53
CA SER A 264 -12.44 23.05 12.75
C SER A 264 -12.00 23.02 11.29
N ASP A 265 -12.84 23.49 10.36
CA ASP A 265 -12.48 23.56 8.92
C ASP A 265 -11.16 24.32 8.68
N GLY A 266 -10.95 25.42 9.41
CA GLY A 266 -9.70 26.17 9.36
C GLY A 266 -8.50 25.32 9.80
N ASN A 267 -8.63 24.62 10.93
CA ASN A 267 -7.56 23.75 11.44
C ASN A 267 -7.32 22.51 10.53
N ILE A 268 -8.34 22.02 9.82
CA ILE A 268 -8.18 20.97 8.79
C ILE A 268 -7.35 21.49 7.63
N VAL A 269 -7.67 22.68 7.09
CA VAL A 269 -6.90 23.30 5.99
C VAL A 269 -5.46 23.58 6.38
N ASP A 270 -5.25 24.10 7.59
CA ASP A 270 -3.93 24.36 8.17
C ASP A 270 -3.07 23.08 8.26
N ASN A 271 -3.69 21.97 8.67
CA ASN A 271 -3.00 20.67 8.73
C ASN A 271 -2.79 20.04 7.35
N LEU A 272 -3.72 20.19 6.39
CA LEU A 272 -3.50 19.77 5.00
C LEU A 272 -2.28 20.46 4.40
N ILE A 273 -2.15 21.78 4.60
CA ILE A 273 -0.97 22.53 4.18
C ILE A 273 0.29 21.99 4.89
N THR A 274 0.20 21.73 6.19
CA THR A 274 1.32 21.18 6.97
C THR A 274 1.81 19.85 6.41
N PHE A 275 0.91 18.90 6.09
CA PHE A 275 1.29 17.60 5.52
C PHE A 275 1.86 17.72 4.11
N LEU A 276 1.29 18.58 3.26
CA LEU A 276 1.81 18.80 1.91
C LEU A 276 3.21 19.44 1.97
N ILE A 277 3.46 20.40 2.86
CA ILE A 277 4.80 20.97 3.06
C ILE A 277 5.77 19.91 3.59
N ALA A 278 5.44 19.31 4.73
CA ALA A 278 6.36 18.42 5.45
C ALA A 278 6.67 17.14 4.68
N GLY A 279 5.65 16.50 4.08
CA GLY A 279 5.78 15.21 3.41
C GLY A 279 6.49 15.27 2.05
N HIS A 280 6.42 16.39 1.33
CA HIS A 280 6.99 16.47 0.00
C HIS A 280 8.47 16.94 0.01
N GLU A 281 8.79 18.08 0.64
CA GLU A 281 10.10 18.72 0.47
C GLU A 281 11.18 17.91 1.17
N THR A 282 10.89 17.42 2.37
CA THR A 282 11.87 16.77 3.23
C THR A 282 12.33 15.42 2.68
N THR A 283 11.38 14.57 2.24
CA THR A 283 11.69 13.29 1.61
C THR A 283 12.38 13.49 0.26
N SER A 284 12.00 14.50 -0.52
CA SER A 284 12.68 14.79 -1.79
C SER A 284 14.14 15.21 -1.59
N GLY A 285 14.43 15.95 -0.51
CA GLY A 285 15.80 16.29 -0.11
C GLY A 285 16.60 15.06 0.31
N LEU A 286 16.02 14.17 1.13
CA LEU A 286 16.64 12.89 1.52
C LEU A 286 17.03 12.06 0.30
N LEU A 287 16.07 11.83 -0.61
CA LEU A 287 16.32 11.08 -1.85
C LEU A 287 17.41 11.75 -2.69
N SER A 288 17.34 13.06 -2.88
CA SER A 288 18.33 13.80 -3.68
C SER A 288 19.75 13.69 -3.10
N PHE A 289 19.92 13.83 -1.78
CA PHE A 289 21.22 13.66 -1.13
C PHE A 289 21.70 12.21 -1.16
N ALA A 290 20.81 11.25 -0.95
CA ALA A 290 21.16 9.82 -0.99
C ALA A 290 21.72 9.45 -2.36
N PHE A 291 21.04 9.83 -3.45
CA PHE A 291 21.53 9.58 -4.81
C PHE A 291 22.79 10.37 -5.14
N TYR A 292 22.95 11.60 -4.62
CA TYR A 292 24.22 12.32 -4.74
C TYR A 292 25.38 11.53 -4.11
N TYR A 293 25.25 11.11 -2.84
CA TYR A 293 26.30 10.37 -2.14
C TYR A 293 26.58 9.01 -2.76
N LEU A 294 25.55 8.29 -3.24
CA LEU A 294 25.74 7.02 -3.95
C LEU A 294 26.54 7.21 -5.25
N LEU A 295 26.29 8.27 -6.02
CA LEU A 295 27.02 8.54 -7.26
C LEU A 295 28.45 9.06 -7.03
N GLU A 296 28.72 9.69 -5.89
CA GLU A 296 30.10 10.01 -5.46
C GLU A 296 30.86 8.78 -4.95
N ASN A 297 30.17 7.68 -4.62
CA ASN A 297 30.75 6.46 -4.05
C ASN A 297 30.27 5.20 -4.82
N PRO A 298 30.81 4.94 -6.03
CA PRO A 298 30.36 3.85 -6.90
C PRO A 298 30.38 2.47 -6.23
N GLU A 299 31.33 2.21 -5.34
CA GLU A 299 31.42 0.97 -4.56
C GLU A 299 30.21 0.79 -3.62
N LYS A 300 29.72 1.88 -3.04
CA LYS A 300 28.55 1.87 -2.16
C LYS A 300 27.27 1.75 -2.95
N LEU A 301 27.18 2.39 -4.13
CA LEU A 301 26.09 2.19 -5.08
C LEU A 301 26.01 0.73 -5.53
N GLN A 302 27.15 0.12 -5.86
CA GLN A 302 27.21 -1.27 -6.28
C GLN A 302 26.72 -2.21 -5.17
N LYS A 303 27.17 -2.00 -3.93
CA LYS A 303 26.71 -2.78 -2.78
C LYS A 303 25.20 -2.63 -2.51
N ALA A 304 24.66 -1.41 -2.68
CA ALA A 304 23.21 -1.19 -2.57
C ALA A 304 22.42 -1.92 -3.68
N ARG A 305 22.97 -2.00 -4.89
CA ARG A 305 22.38 -2.78 -5.99
C ARG A 305 22.42 -4.26 -5.72
N GLU A 306 23.55 -4.78 -5.23
CA GLU A 306 23.69 -6.19 -4.86
C GLU A 306 22.67 -6.60 -3.81
N GLU A 307 22.42 -5.75 -2.79
CA GLU A 307 21.35 -5.98 -1.83
C GLU A 307 19.97 -6.04 -2.51
N VAL A 308 19.67 -5.10 -3.43
CA VAL A 308 18.40 -5.13 -4.18
C VAL A 308 18.28 -6.38 -5.03
N ASP A 309 19.35 -6.78 -5.71
CA ASP A 309 19.37 -7.95 -6.59
C ASP A 309 19.26 -9.25 -5.79
N GLU A 310 19.87 -9.35 -4.62
CA GLU A 310 19.77 -10.51 -3.72
C GLU A 310 18.36 -10.66 -3.14
N VAL A 311 17.72 -9.55 -2.77
CA VAL A 311 16.41 -9.57 -2.12
C VAL A 311 15.25 -9.68 -3.11
N LEU A 312 15.30 -8.96 -4.24
CA LEU A 312 14.22 -8.91 -5.24
C LEU A 312 14.51 -9.75 -6.48
N GLY A 313 15.76 -9.80 -6.94
CA GLY A 313 16.09 -10.22 -8.30
C GLY A 313 15.18 -9.53 -9.34
N ASP A 314 14.44 -10.33 -10.11
CA ASP A 314 13.47 -9.86 -11.11
C ASP A 314 12.01 -9.86 -10.64
N GLU A 315 11.73 -9.97 -9.34
CA GLU A 315 10.37 -9.86 -8.79
C GLU A 315 9.94 -8.39 -8.62
N ASN A 316 8.63 -8.14 -8.56
CA ASN A 316 8.12 -6.82 -8.26
C ASN A 316 8.28 -6.52 -6.77
N LEU A 317 8.60 -5.27 -6.43
CA LEU A 317 8.69 -4.84 -5.04
C LEU A 317 7.34 -5.01 -4.31
N THR A 318 7.42 -5.54 -3.09
CA THR A 318 6.30 -5.69 -2.13
C THR A 318 6.73 -5.18 -0.76
N ALA A 319 5.77 -4.87 0.10
CA ALA A 319 6.05 -4.39 1.46
C ALA A 319 6.87 -5.39 2.32
N ASP A 320 6.87 -6.69 1.99
CA ASP A 320 7.65 -7.72 2.68
C ASP A 320 9.16 -7.66 2.39
N HIS A 321 9.56 -6.95 1.32
CA HIS A 321 10.96 -6.79 0.98
C HIS A 321 11.63 -5.66 1.78
N LEU A 322 10.88 -4.65 2.22
CA LEU A 322 11.45 -3.45 2.85
C LEU A 322 12.27 -3.73 4.13
N PRO A 323 11.83 -4.63 5.05
CA PRO A 323 12.63 -4.97 6.24
C PRO A 323 13.93 -5.74 5.91
N LYS A 324 14.05 -6.28 4.68
CA LYS A 324 15.20 -7.07 4.23
C LYS A 324 16.28 -6.19 3.56
N MET A 325 16.19 -4.87 3.68
CA MET A 325 17.12 -3.90 3.06
C MET A 325 17.98 -3.16 4.10
N PRO A 326 18.81 -3.86 4.90
CA PRO A 326 19.58 -3.24 5.96
C PRO A 326 20.60 -2.20 5.45
N TYR A 327 21.22 -2.41 4.29
CA TYR A 327 22.23 -1.50 3.74
C TYR A 327 21.62 -0.23 3.14
N ILE A 328 20.46 -0.31 2.47
CA ILE A 328 19.69 0.90 2.08
C ILE A 328 19.27 1.69 3.32
N ASN A 329 18.88 1.02 4.41
CA ASN A 329 18.57 1.70 5.68
C ASN A 329 19.82 2.42 6.24
N MET A 330 20.98 1.77 6.20
CA MET A 330 22.27 2.40 6.55
C MET A 330 22.57 3.64 5.69
N ILE A 331 22.30 3.59 4.39
CA ILE A 331 22.47 4.71 3.46
C ILE A 331 21.61 5.91 3.90
N PHE A 332 20.34 5.70 4.24
CA PHE A 332 19.46 6.79 4.66
C PHE A 332 19.85 7.37 6.02
N ARG A 333 20.22 6.53 6.99
CA ARG A 333 20.74 6.98 8.29
C ARG A 333 21.98 7.85 8.12
N GLU A 334 22.92 7.40 7.29
CA GLU A 334 24.16 8.13 7.01
C GLU A 334 23.91 9.40 6.19
N THR A 335 22.98 9.34 5.25
CA THR A 335 22.55 10.51 4.47
C THR A 335 21.95 11.58 5.38
N LEU A 336 21.09 11.23 6.34
CA LEU A 336 20.50 12.19 7.28
C LEU A 336 21.48 12.63 8.38
N ARG A 337 22.50 11.83 8.67
CA ARG A 337 23.61 12.25 9.53
C ARG A 337 24.37 13.40 8.86
N LEU A 338 24.72 13.24 7.59
CA LEU A 338 25.43 14.27 6.84
C LEU A 338 24.49 15.42 6.42
N MET A 339 23.42 15.14 5.72
CA MET A 339 22.53 16.17 5.18
C MET A 339 21.13 16.00 5.74
N PRO A 340 20.90 16.38 7.01
CA PRO A 340 19.55 16.43 7.55
C PRO A 340 18.77 17.48 6.77
N THR A 341 17.73 17.06 6.04
CA THR A 341 16.95 17.96 5.17
C THR A 341 16.38 19.15 5.93
N ALA A 342 15.98 18.94 7.19
CA ALA A 342 15.74 20.02 8.14
C ALA A 342 17.05 20.29 8.92
N PRO A 343 17.71 21.46 8.75
CA PRO A 343 19.03 21.69 9.35
C PRO A 343 19.06 21.70 10.89
N GLY A 344 17.93 21.92 11.53
CA GLY A 344 17.80 21.97 12.98
C GLY A 344 16.40 22.36 13.47
N PHE A 345 16.25 22.49 14.78
CA PHE A 345 15.00 22.93 15.41
C PHE A 345 15.27 23.71 16.70
N TYR A 346 14.32 24.57 17.06
CA TYR A 346 14.43 25.42 18.25
C TYR A 346 13.79 24.78 19.47
N VAL A 347 14.49 24.88 20.60
CA VAL A 347 13.95 24.68 21.94
C VAL A 347 14.18 25.92 22.81
N THR A 348 13.49 26.00 23.93
CA THR A 348 13.65 27.07 24.93
C THR A 348 13.36 26.50 26.33
N PRO A 349 14.02 26.99 27.39
CA PRO A 349 13.77 26.49 28.73
C PRO A 349 12.46 27.06 29.33
N PHE A 350 11.83 26.30 30.23
CA PHE A 350 10.62 26.76 30.94
C PHE A 350 10.89 27.91 31.93
N LYS A 351 12.13 28.03 32.41
CA LYS A 351 12.63 29.03 33.36
C LYS A 351 14.09 29.33 33.04
N ASP A 352 14.69 30.32 33.69
CA ASP A 352 16.13 30.56 33.55
C ASP A 352 16.92 29.30 33.99
N GLU A 353 17.88 28.89 33.17
CA GLU A 353 18.62 27.64 33.32
C GLU A 353 20.12 27.87 33.08
N VAL A 354 20.94 26.95 33.60
CA VAL A 354 22.37 26.87 33.30
C VAL A 354 22.61 25.62 32.47
N ILE A 355 23.05 25.79 31.23
CA ILE A 355 23.36 24.68 30.31
C ILE A 355 24.86 24.42 30.24
N GLY A 356 25.24 23.17 30.00
CA GLY A 356 26.64 22.72 30.00
C GLY A 356 27.38 23.00 31.31
N GLY A 357 26.64 23.20 32.42
CA GLY A 357 27.16 23.57 33.72
C GLY A 357 27.77 24.98 33.84
N GLN A 358 27.71 25.82 32.79
CA GLN A 358 28.42 27.11 32.79
C GLN A 358 27.79 28.26 31.99
N TYR A 359 26.79 28.00 31.14
CA TYR A 359 26.19 29.03 30.28
C TYR A 359 24.78 29.38 30.76
N ASN A 360 24.51 30.66 31.00
CA ASN A 360 23.17 31.10 31.42
C ASN A 360 22.28 31.29 30.19
N VAL A 361 21.07 30.74 30.24
CA VAL A 361 20.02 30.95 29.25
C VAL A 361 18.72 31.32 29.96
N SER A 362 18.00 32.30 29.42
CA SER A 362 16.75 32.78 29.99
C SER A 362 15.54 32.04 29.40
N ALA A 363 14.44 32.04 30.15
CA ALA A 363 13.16 31.58 29.62
C ALA A 363 12.78 32.38 28.36
N GLY A 364 12.49 31.69 27.26
CA GLY A 364 12.18 32.32 25.97
C GLY A 364 13.38 32.50 25.04
N ASP A 365 14.62 32.27 25.49
CA ASP A 365 15.79 32.30 24.60
C ASP A 365 15.67 31.20 23.52
N PRO A 366 15.91 31.54 22.24
CA PRO A 366 15.85 30.57 21.15
C PRO A 366 17.17 29.79 21.04
N LEU A 367 17.11 28.50 21.43
CA LEU A 367 18.23 27.57 21.34
C LEU A 367 18.06 26.70 20.09
N PHE A 368 18.81 26.98 19.03
CA PHE A 368 18.78 26.23 17.78
C PHE A 368 19.70 25.01 17.85
N LEU A 369 19.10 23.82 17.85
CA LEU A 369 19.82 22.55 17.82
C LEU A 369 20.30 22.29 16.40
N PHE A 370 21.55 22.66 16.11
CA PHE A 370 22.08 22.66 14.75
C PHE A 370 22.58 21.26 14.35
N LEU A 371 21.69 20.48 13.76
CA LEU A 371 21.90 19.06 13.47
C LEU A 371 23.08 18.81 12.54
N HIS A 372 23.39 19.74 11.63
CA HIS A 372 24.55 19.60 10.73
C HIS A 372 25.86 19.41 11.51
N MET A 373 26.04 20.16 12.60
CA MET A 373 27.23 20.07 13.47
C MET A 373 27.10 18.92 14.46
N ILE A 374 25.94 18.77 15.11
CA ILE A 374 25.71 17.73 16.13
C ILE A 374 25.87 16.32 15.55
N HIS A 375 25.33 16.06 14.35
CA HIS A 375 25.45 14.75 13.69
C HIS A 375 26.85 14.49 13.09
N ARG A 376 27.77 15.44 13.22
CA ARG A 376 29.17 15.33 12.80
C ARG A 376 30.16 15.57 13.93
N ASP A 377 29.67 15.66 15.15
CA ASP A 377 30.50 15.88 16.34
C ASP A 377 31.63 14.83 16.39
N PRO A 378 32.91 15.23 16.21
CA PRO A 378 34.03 14.29 16.18
C PRO A 378 34.20 13.51 17.49
N GLU A 379 33.68 14.02 18.62
CA GLU A 379 33.68 13.29 19.90
C GLU A 379 32.77 12.05 19.87
N VAL A 380 31.78 12.04 18.96
CA VAL A 380 30.86 10.92 18.77
C VAL A 380 31.24 10.07 17.56
N TRP A 381 31.55 10.73 16.45
CA TRP A 381 31.67 10.09 15.14
C TRP A 381 33.11 9.81 14.73
N GLY A 382 34.10 10.32 15.46
CA GLY A 382 35.53 10.13 15.19
C GLY A 382 36.09 11.10 14.14
N PRO A 383 37.38 10.93 13.77
CA PRO A 383 38.04 11.82 12.81
C PRO A 383 37.51 11.70 11.37
N ASP A 384 36.80 10.62 11.05
CA ASP A 384 36.17 10.35 9.76
C ASP A 384 34.70 10.82 9.71
N ALA A 385 34.30 11.74 10.61
CA ALA A 385 32.93 12.25 10.72
C ALA A 385 32.37 12.90 9.45
N GLU A 386 33.23 13.43 8.57
CA GLU A 386 32.80 14.04 7.30
C GLU A 386 32.64 13.01 6.16
N GLU A 387 33.10 11.77 6.35
CA GLU A 387 33.01 10.74 5.33
C GLU A 387 31.62 10.11 5.26
N PHE A 388 31.12 9.85 4.05
CA PHE A 388 29.91 9.06 3.84
C PHE A 388 30.25 7.56 3.96
N ARG A 389 29.92 6.95 5.10
CA ARG A 389 30.21 5.53 5.39
C ARG A 389 28.98 4.82 5.96
N PRO A 390 28.08 4.27 5.12
CA PRO A 390 26.87 3.58 5.56
C PRO A 390 27.11 2.50 6.63
N GLU A 391 28.20 1.75 6.57
CA GLU A 391 28.51 0.67 7.52
C GLU A 391 28.59 1.12 8.99
N ARG A 392 28.85 2.41 9.26
CA ARG A 392 28.82 2.94 10.64
C ARG A 392 27.40 3.01 11.21
N MET A 393 26.39 2.94 10.33
CA MET A 393 24.97 2.96 10.65
C MET A 393 24.36 1.57 10.75
N ALA A 394 25.17 0.51 10.65
CA ALA A 394 24.72 -0.85 10.93
C ALA A 394 24.13 -0.93 12.35
N ASP A 395 23.08 -1.75 12.54
CA ASP A 395 22.34 -1.78 13.80
C ASP A 395 23.24 -2.00 15.02
N GLU A 396 24.28 -2.83 14.93
CA GLU A 396 25.21 -3.05 16.04
C GLU A 396 25.96 -1.77 16.47
N HIS A 397 26.38 -0.94 15.52
CA HIS A 397 27.09 0.31 15.77
C HIS A 397 26.12 1.41 16.16
N PHE A 398 25.01 1.53 15.43
CA PHE A 398 23.97 2.52 15.68
C PHE A 398 23.39 2.37 17.09
N ASN A 399 23.19 1.12 17.55
CA ASN A 399 22.68 0.81 18.88
C ASN A 399 23.67 1.12 20.02
N LYS A 400 24.93 1.44 19.72
CA LYS A 400 25.95 1.84 20.71
C LYS A 400 26.15 3.36 20.75
N LEU A 401 25.45 4.12 19.91
CA LEU A 401 25.58 5.58 19.87
C LEU A 401 25.17 6.21 21.20
N PRO A 402 25.86 7.28 21.64
CA PRO A 402 25.41 8.09 22.76
C PRO A 402 23.98 8.60 22.55
N LYS A 403 23.27 8.84 23.66
CA LYS A 403 21.92 9.41 23.62
C LYS A 403 21.91 10.69 22.78
N ASN A 404 20.85 10.86 21.99
CA ASN A 404 20.60 12.08 21.23
C ASN A 404 21.68 12.44 20.17
N ALA A 405 22.54 11.48 19.80
CA ALA A 405 23.56 11.64 18.75
C ALA A 405 22.99 11.69 17.31
N TRP A 406 21.77 11.18 17.11
CA TRP A 406 21.10 11.15 15.82
C TRP A 406 19.61 11.46 15.99
N LYS A 407 19.18 12.68 15.58
CA LYS A 407 17.82 13.21 15.72
C LYS A 407 17.32 14.00 14.50
N PRO A 408 17.39 13.45 13.28
CA PRO A 408 16.89 14.15 12.08
C PRO A 408 15.38 14.36 12.06
N PHE A 409 14.63 13.64 12.91
CA PHE A 409 13.17 13.73 13.00
C PHE A 409 12.69 14.56 14.20
N GLY A 410 13.55 15.30 14.88
CA GLY A 410 13.17 16.14 16.03
C GLY A 410 13.25 15.42 17.38
N ASN A 411 12.54 15.97 18.38
CA ASN A 411 12.60 15.54 19.78
C ASN A 411 11.20 15.33 20.39
N GLY A 412 11.05 14.28 21.20
CA GLY A 412 9.89 14.07 22.06
C GLY A 412 8.55 14.08 21.35
N MET A 413 7.51 14.65 21.98
CA MET A 413 6.15 14.69 21.41
C MET A 413 6.04 15.56 20.15
N ARG A 414 7.05 16.39 19.88
CA ARG A 414 7.12 17.25 18.70
C ARG A 414 8.01 16.63 17.60
N GLY A 415 8.43 15.38 17.77
CA GLY A 415 9.06 14.59 16.73
C GLY A 415 8.16 14.44 15.50
N CYS A 416 8.77 14.19 14.35
CA CYS A 416 8.07 14.05 13.08
C CYS A 416 7.11 12.86 13.13
N ILE A 417 5.81 13.16 13.11
CA ILE A 417 4.73 12.17 13.01
C ILE A 417 4.83 11.33 11.73
N GLY A 418 5.34 11.92 10.63
CA GLY A 418 5.46 11.28 9.32
C GLY A 418 6.74 10.47 9.12
N ARG A 419 7.53 10.21 10.16
CA ARG A 419 8.83 9.52 10.05
C ARG A 419 8.73 8.19 9.30
N GLU A 420 7.83 7.31 9.74
CA GLU A 420 7.66 5.97 9.14
C GLU A 420 7.17 6.07 7.69
N PHE A 421 6.30 7.03 7.39
CA PHE A 421 5.84 7.31 6.02
C PHE A 421 7.00 7.68 5.10
N ALA A 422 7.81 8.67 5.51
CA ALA A 422 8.95 9.15 4.74
C ALA A 422 10.01 8.07 4.56
N TRP A 423 10.23 7.22 5.58
CA TRP A 423 11.17 6.11 5.51
C TRP A 423 10.73 5.06 4.48
N GLN A 424 9.46 4.64 4.54
CA GLN A 424 8.89 3.66 3.62
C GLN A 424 8.92 4.19 2.17
N GLU A 425 8.50 5.44 1.96
CA GLU A 425 8.53 6.10 0.66
C GLU A 425 9.96 6.13 0.09
N ALA A 426 10.94 6.59 0.89
CA ALA A 426 12.33 6.65 0.45
C ALA A 426 12.89 5.27 0.07
N GLN A 427 12.55 4.22 0.82
CA GLN A 427 12.92 2.84 0.51
C GLN A 427 12.30 2.38 -0.82
N VAL A 428 10.98 2.54 -0.98
CA VAL A 428 10.26 2.12 -2.20
C VAL A 428 10.90 2.72 -3.45
N VAL A 429 11.11 4.03 -3.44
CA VAL A 429 11.67 4.78 -4.57
C VAL A 429 13.09 4.33 -4.87
N THR A 430 13.94 4.27 -3.83
CA THR A 430 15.36 3.91 -4.01
C THR A 430 15.52 2.49 -4.54
N ILE A 431 14.79 1.52 -3.99
CA ILE A 431 14.85 0.12 -4.43
C ILE A 431 14.41 0.01 -5.89
N MET A 432 13.29 0.63 -6.25
CA MET A 432 12.78 0.57 -7.62
C MET A 432 13.72 1.23 -8.64
N LEU A 433 14.37 2.33 -8.26
CA LEU A 433 15.35 2.98 -9.13
C LEU A 433 16.61 2.12 -9.31
N LEU A 434 17.13 1.52 -8.24
CA LEU A 434 18.31 0.63 -8.30
C LEU A 434 18.01 -0.68 -9.05
N GLN A 435 16.78 -1.20 -8.93
CA GLN A 435 16.36 -2.41 -9.65
C GLN A 435 16.30 -2.18 -11.17
N ASN A 436 15.88 -0.99 -11.62
CA ASN A 436 15.57 -0.76 -13.03
C ASN A 436 16.63 0.04 -13.80
N PHE A 437 17.45 0.85 -13.13
CA PHE A 437 18.31 1.83 -13.80
C PHE A 437 19.81 1.72 -13.47
N ASP A 438 20.60 1.81 -14.53
CA ASP A 438 21.96 2.32 -14.49
C ASP A 438 21.96 3.84 -14.46
N MET A 439 22.79 4.43 -13.60
CA MET A 439 22.74 5.87 -13.34
C MET A 439 24.12 6.47 -13.12
N VAL A 440 24.30 7.67 -13.67
CA VAL A 440 25.52 8.47 -13.57
C VAL A 440 25.17 9.95 -13.42
N LYS A 441 26.10 10.75 -12.91
CA LYS A 441 25.96 12.21 -12.92
C LYS A 441 25.90 12.69 -14.37
N ALA A 442 24.97 13.61 -14.68
CA ALA A 442 24.90 14.21 -16.00
C ALA A 442 26.14 15.08 -16.29
N ASP A 443 26.64 15.77 -15.26
CA ASP A 443 27.95 16.42 -15.24
C ASP A 443 28.87 15.68 -14.24
N PRO A 444 29.89 14.93 -14.70
CA PRO A 444 30.85 14.25 -13.83
C PRO A 444 31.58 15.19 -12.86
N ASN A 445 31.72 16.47 -13.20
CA ASN A 445 32.40 17.48 -12.40
C ASN A 445 31.47 18.23 -11.44
N TYR A 446 30.17 17.93 -11.43
CA TYR A 446 29.24 18.52 -10.47
C TYR A 446 29.76 18.30 -9.05
N LYS A 447 29.78 19.39 -8.28
CA LYS A 447 30.06 19.40 -6.84
C LYS A 447 28.81 19.87 -6.12
N LEU A 448 28.55 19.29 -4.95
CA LEU A 448 27.35 19.58 -4.18
C LEU A 448 27.21 21.08 -3.93
N LYS A 449 26.12 21.64 -4.47
CA LYS A 449 25.64 22.97 -4.13
C LYS A 449 24.35 22.80 -3.37
N ILE A 450 24.17 23.54 -2.28
CA ILE A 450 22.96 23.44 -1.47
C ILE A 450 21.98 24.52 -1.92
N LYS A 451 20.79 24.10 -2.31
CA LYS A 451 19.63 24.98 -2.41
C LYS A 451 19.01 25.07 -1.02
N GLN A 452 18.94 26.29 -0.51
CA GLN A 452 18.45 26.56 0.83
C GLN A 452 17.06 27.22 0.78
N SER A 453 16.16 26.65 1.57
CA SER A 453 14.89 27.22 2.03
C SER A 453 14.85 27.00 3.56
N LEU A 454 13.66 26.95 4.17
CA LEU A 454 13.51 26.32 5.50
C LEU A 454 14.05 24.88 5.58
N THR A 455 14.25 24.23 4.43
CA THR A 455 14.89 22.92 4.28
C THR A 455 16.03 22.99 3.26
N ILE A 456 16.83 21.94 3.14
CA ILE A 456 17.99 21.89 2.23
C ILE A 456 17.89 20.75 1.23
N LYS A 457 18.36 20.98 0.00
CA LYS A 457 18.52 19.92 -1.01
C LYS A 457 19.66 20.26 -1.99
N PRO A 458 20.16 19.29 -2.79
CA PRO A 458 21.10 19.59 -3.87
C PRO A 458 20.50 20.56 -4.89
N ASP A 459 21.28 21.57 -5.30
CA ASP A 459 20.92 22.55 -6.33
C ASP A 459 21.50 22.15 -7.69
N GLY A 460 20.67 22.09 -8.73
CA GLY A 460 21.10 21.75 -10.09
C GLY A 460 21.73 20.36 -10.23
N PHE A 461 21.43 19.43 -9.32
CA PHE A 461 21.93 18.06 -9.39
C PHE A 461 21.13 17.26 -10.43
N ASN A 462 21.80 16.91 -11.52
CA ASN A 462 21.20 16.21 -12.65
C ASN A 462 21.84 14.83 -12.86
N MET A 463 21.03 13.87 -13.29
CA MET A 463 21.45 12.50 -13.59
C MET A 463 21.16 12.13 -15.05
N LYS A 464 21.91 11.15 -15.55
CA LYS A 464 21.54 10.37 -16.74
C LYS A 464 21.25 8.95 -16.29
N VAL A 465 20.18 8.37 -16.81
CA VAL A 465 19.74 7.02 -16.45
C VAL A 465 19.55 6.17 -17.70
N LYS A 466 19.97 4.92 -17.63
CA LYS A 466 19.80 3.91 -18.69
C LYS A 466 19.10 2.71 -18.07
N LEU A 467 18.18 2.08 -18.78
CA LEU A 467 17.64 0.78 -18.33
C LEU A 467 18.77 -0.24 -18.19
N ARG A 468 18.76 -1.01 -17.11
CA ARG A 468 19.70 -2.11 -16.89
C ARG A 468 19.56 -3.17 -17.99
N GLU A 469 20.61 -3.94 -18.23
CA GLU A 469 20.56 -5.04 -19.20
C GLU A 469 19.41 -6.01 -18.89
N GLY A 470 18.68 -6.43 -19.93
CA GLY A 470 17.49 -7.27 -19.79
C GLY A 470 16.19 -6.52 -19.46
N ARG A 471 16.24 -5.20 -19.20
CA ARG A 471 15.06 -4.36 -18.94
C ARG A 471 14.69 -3.53 -20.18
N ASP A 472 13.39 -3.46 -20.48
CA ASP A 472 12.76 -2.63 -21.50
C ASP A 472 11.42 -2.06 -20.98
N LEU A 473 10.79 -1.16 -21.75
CA LEU A 473 9.52 -0.52 -21.36
C LEU A 473 8.36 -1.52 -21.19
N THR A 474 8.43 -2.69 -21.82
CA THR A 474 7.37 -3.71 -21.78
C THR A 474 7.52 -4.70 -20.63
N ASN A 475 8.71 -4.80 -20.05
CA ASN A 475 9.02 -5.69 -18.94
C ASN A 475 9.48 -4.96 -17.66
N LEU A 476 9.47 -3.60 -17.68
CA LEU A 476 9.92 -2.73 -16.59
C LEU A 476 9.30 -3.12 -15.24
N PHE A 477 8.01 -3.41 -15.27
CA PHE A 477 7.29 -4.08 -14.19
C PHE A 477 6.66 -5.32 -14.79
N LYS A 478 6.89 -6.48 -14.18
CA LYS A 478 6.18 -7.68 -14.59
C LYS A 478 4.71 -7.42 -14.32
N ASN A 479 3.85 -7.60 -15.34
CA ASN A 479 2.40 -7.51 -15.15
C ASN A 479 2.05 -8.35 -13.93
N PRO A 480 1.50 -7.76 -12.85
CA PRO A 480 0.97 -8.57 -11.78
C PRO A 480 -0.09 -9.44 -12.43
N SER A 481 0.12 -10.76 -12.41
CA SER A 481 -0.97 -11.69 -12.60
C SER A 481 -1.95 -11.46 -11.45
N LEU A 482 -2.86 -10.48 -11.62
CA LEU A 482 -3.95 -10.08 -10.72
C LEU A 482 -3.71 -10.47 -9.26
N ALA A 483 -2.67 -9.87 -8.66
CA ALA A 483 -2.48 -9.86 -7.23
C ALA A 483 -3.51 -8.88 -6.65
N SER A 484 -4.69 -9.40 -6.32
CA SER A 484 -5.70 -8.69 -5.55
C SER A 484 -5.16 -8.43 -4.15
N SER A 485 -4.60 -7.25 -3.91
CA SER A 485 -4.48 -6.69 -2.56
C SER A 485 -5.88 -6.48 -2.00
N LYS A 486 -6.34 -7.35 -1.11
CA LYS A 486 -7.45 -7.03 -0.21
C LYS A 486 -6.86 -6.71 1.15
N GLN A 487 -7.10 -5.49 1.63
CA GLN A 487 -7.05 -5.20 3.06
C GLN A 487 -8.00 -6.16 3.81
N PRO A 488 -7.63 -6.59 5.03
CA PRO A 488 -8.48 -7.45 5.84
C PRO A 488 -9.67 -6.63 6.38
N SER A 489 -10.88 -6.93 5.91
CA SER A 489 -12.11 -6.47 6.56
C SER A 489 -12.33 -7.28 7.84
N LEU A 490 -12.18 -6.61 8.98
CA LEU A 490 -12.67 -7.06 10.28
C LEU A 490 -14.19 -7.17 10.25
N SER A 491 -14.74 -8.38 10.13
CA SER A 491 -15.99 -8.82 10.79
C SER A 491 -16.57 -10.10 10.17
N SER A 492 -16.54 -11.19 10.93
CA SER A 492 -17.65 -12.15 10.99
C SER A 492 -17.50 -13.00 12.25
N ARG A 493 -18.21 -12.60 13.31
CA ARG A 493 -18.40 -13.40 14.53
C ARG A 493 -19.23 -14.64 14.17
N MET A 494 -18.81 -15.82 14.63
CA MET A 494 -19.73 -16.95 14.85
C MET A 494 -19.80 -17.29 16.33
N ASN A 495 -21.03 -17.45 16.79
CA ASN A 495 -21.43 -17.81 18.14
C ASN A 495 -21.01 -19.25 18.47
N LEU A 496 -20.16 -19.41 19.47
CA LEU A 496 -20.07 -20.62 20.27
C LEU A 496 -21.00 -20.46 21.48
N LYS A 497 -21.95 -21.37 21.66
CA LYS A 497 -22.66 -21.52 22.93
C LYS A 497 -21.72 -22.22 23.92
N ILE A 498 -20.80 -21.46 24.49
CA ILE A 498 -20.18 -21.81 25.76
C ILE A 498 -21.19 -21.41 26.84
N SER A 499 -21.56 -22.33 27.72
CA SER A 499 -22.32 -22.00 28.92
C SER A 499 -21.53 -20.94 29.70
N GLN A 500 -22.04 -19.71 29.80
CA GLN A 500 -21.40 -18.59 30.51
C GLN A 500 -21.05 -18.91 31.97
N LYS A 501 -21.53 -20.03 32.51
CA LYS A 501 -21.28 -20.45 33.90
C LYS A 501 -19.87 -21.01 34.14
N ASP A 502 -19.09 -21.33 33.11
CA ASP A 502 -17.82 -22.06 33.25
C ASP A 502 -16.55 -21.27 32.86
N LEU A 503 -16.68 -20.00 32.45
CA LEU A 503 -15.54 -19.14 32.04
C LEU A 503 -14.96 -18.32 33.20
N LYS A 504 -13.63 -18.20 33.27
CA LYS A 504 -12.94 -17.40 34.30
C LYS A 504 -12.66 -15.96 33.84
N PRO A 505 -12.73 -14.94 34.71
CA PRO A 505 -12.48 -13.56 34.34
C PRO A 505 -11.00 -13.32 33.99
N ILE A 506 -10.74 -12.42 33.04
CA ILE A 506 -9.42 -11.91 32.66
C ILE A 506 -9.56 -10.41 32.34
N SER A 507 -8.53 -9.61 32.61
CA SER A 507 -8.51 -8.17 32.29
C SER A 507 -7.39 -7.87 31.30
N ILE A 508 -7.68 -7.11 30.23
CA ILE A 508 -6.71 -6.74 29.21
C ILE A 508 -6.61 -5.22 29.10
N PHE A 509 -5.38 -4.70 29.20
CA PHE A 509 -5.08 -3.27 29.15
C PHE A 509 -4.05 -2.94 28.08
N TYR A 510 -4.16 -1.76 27.46
CA TYR A 510 -3.23 -1.31 26.41
C TYR A 510 -2.76 0.14 26.57
N GLY A 511 -1.47 0.37 26.35
CA GLY A 511 -0.82 1.68 26.21
C GLY A 511 -0.31 1.88 24.78
N SER A 512 -0.98 2.72 23.99
CA SER A 512 -0.65 2.96 22.58
C SER A 512 -1.04 4.36 22.10
N ASN A 513 -0.12 5.08 21.45
CA ASN A 513 -0.42 6.31 20.69
C ASN A 513 -0.71 6.01 19.21
N THR A 514 -0.15 4.93 18.68
CA THR A 514 -0.19 4.56 17.25
C THR A 514 -1.14 3.39 16.95
N GLY A 515 -1.91 2.92 17.94
CA GLY A 515 -2.87 1.82 17.80
C GLY A 515 -2.28 0.41 17.77
N THR A 516 -0.94 0.26 17.78
CA THR A 516 -0.27 -1.04 17.70
C THR A 516 -0.61 -1.98 18.87
N CYS A 517 -0.46 -1.52 20.12
CA CYS A 517 -0.78 -2.34 21.29
C CYS A 517 -2.29 -2.54 21.46
N GLU A 518 -3.10 -1.59 20.96
CA GLU A 518 -4.56 -1.71 20.95
C GLU A 518 -4.99 -2.88 20.06
N ALA A 519 -4.47 -2.96 18.83
CA ALA A 519 -4.75 -4.06 17.91
C ALA A 519 -4.30 -5.43 18.46
N LEU A 520 -3.15 -5.50 19.14
CA LEU A 520 -2.70 -6.73 19.81
C LEU A 520 -3.61 -7.10 20.99
N ALA A 521 -4.13 -6.12 21.73
CA ALA A 521 -5.03 -6.35 22.85
C ALA A 521 -6.40 -6.86 22.38
N GLU A 522 -6.92 -6.32 21.27
CA GLU A 522 -8.14 -6.80 20.62
C GLU A 522 -7.99 -8.25 20.15
N ARG A 523 -6.83 -8.59 19.59
CA ARG A 523 -6.51 -9.97 19.20
C ARG A 523 -6.48 -10.90 20.40
N LEU A 524 -5.78 -10.54 21.48
CA LEU A 524 -5.74 -11.33 22.71
C LEU A 524 -7.14 -11.60 23.26
N SER A 525 -7.99 -10.56 23.30
CA SER A 525 -9.37 -10.64 23.77
C SER A 525 -10.22 -11.65 22.97
N ALA A 526 -10.01 -11.71 21.65
CA ALA A 526 -10.70 -12.66 20.78
C ALA A 526 -10.31 -14.12 21.07
N ASP A 527 -9.05 -14.37 21.46
CA ASP A 527 -8.53 -15.71 21.72
C ASP A 527 -8.92 -16.25 23.12
N CYS A 528 -9.22 -15.38 24.10
CA CYS A 528 -9.50 -15.76 25.49
C CYS A 528 -10.58 -16.85 25.65
N ALA A 529 -11.66 -16.79 24.87
CA ALA A 529 -12.76 -17.76 24.97
C ALA A 529 -12.32 -19.20 24.63
N THR A 530 -11.41 -19.35 23.66
CA THR A 530 -10.85 -20.63 23.22
C THR A 530 -10.04 -21.30 24.33
N PHE A 531 -9.53 -20.52 25.28
CA PHE A 531 -8.70 -20.99 26.40
C PHE A 531 -9.43 -20.93 27.75
N GLY A 532 -10.77 -20.87 27.76
CA GLY A 532 -11.60 -20.95 28.97
C GLY A 532 -11.68 -19.67 29.81
N PHE A 533 -11.30 -18.53 29.23
CA PHE A 533 -11.42 -17.21 29.86
C PHE A 533 -12.53 -16.38 29.23
N MET A 534 -13.19 -15.54 30.04
CA MET A 534 -14.24 -14.65 29.60
C MET A 534 -13.64 -13.48 28.80
N PRO A 535 -14.01 -13.28 27.53
CA PRO A 535 -13.47 -12.18 26.73
C PRO A 535 -13.73 -10.83 27.40
N SER A 536 -12.65 -10.11 27.75
CA SER A 536 -12.75 -8.74 28.24
C SER A 536 -12.53 -7.75 27.10
N LYS A 537 -13.37 -6.72 27.00
CA LYS A 537 -13.08 -5.58 26.12
C LYS A 537 -11.77 -4.94 26.59
N PRO A 538 -10.73 -4.84 25.74
CA PRO A 538 -9.50 -4.17 26.12
C PRO A 538 -9.75 -2.72 26.53
N LEU A 539 -9.03 -2.25 27.55
CA LEU A 539 -9.17 -0.87 28.05
C LEU A 539 -7.83 -0.12 27.99
N PRO A 540 -7.86 1.21 27.80
CA PRO A 540 -6.67 2.04 27.97
C PRO A 540 -6.01 1.80 29.33
N LEU A 541 -4.67 1.74 29.36
CA LEU A 541 -3.92 1.33 30.54
C LEU A 541 -4.16 2.23 31.76
N ASP A 542 -4.41 3.52 31.58
CA ASP A 542 -4.77 4.44 32.67
C ASP A 542 -6.04 4.02 33.43
N LYS A 543 -6.94 3.22 32.84
CA LYS A 543 -8.11 2.65 33.53
C LYS A 543 -7.76 1.58 34.55
N ALA A 544 -6.56 1.00 34.49
CA ALA A 544 -6.06 0.05 35.47
C ALA A 544 -5.47 0.72 36.73
N THR A 545 -5.35 2.06 36.74
CA THR A 545 -4.73 2.80 37.84
C THR A 545 -5.50 2.54 39.14
N LYS A 546 -4.85 1.90 40.12
CA LYS A 546 -5.46 1.47 41.40
C LYS A 546 -6.64 0.49 41.23
N ASN A 547 -6.77 -0.16 40.08
CA ASN A 547 -7.95 -0.94 39.72
C ASN A 547 -7.57 -2.25 38.99
N LEU A 548 -6.43 -2.85 39.33
CA LEU A 548 -6.06 -4.20 38.87
C LEU A 548 -6.93 -5.24 39.59
N SER A 549 -7.42 -6.24 38.85
CA SER A 549 -8.34 -7.25 39.37
C SER A 549 -7.60 -8.30 40.20
N LYS A 550 -8.20 -8.72 41.33
CA LYS A 550 -7.80 -9.90 42.11
C LYS A 550 -8.54 -11.18 41.69
N ASP A 551 -9.63 -11.05 40.93
CA ASP A 551 -10.49 -12.17 40.56
C ASP A 551 -9.95 -12.96 39.35
N GLY A 552 -8.95 -12.41 38.66
CA GLY A 552 -8.32 -13.04 37.49
C GLY A 552 -7.07 -12.29 37.01
N PRO A 553 -6.37 -12.84 36.00
CA PRO A 553 -5.11 -12.29 35.49
C PRO A 553 -5.29 -10.94 34.77
N ASN A 554 -4.29 -10.06 34.90
CA ASN A 554 -4.24 -8.74 34.27
C ASN A 554 -3.14 -8.70 33.19
N ILE A 555 -3.51 -8.61 31.92
CA ILE A 555 -2.56 -8.60 30.79
C ILE A 555 -2.36 -7.17 30.29
N ILE A 556 -1.10 -6.73 30.23
CA ILE A 556 -0.73 -5.34 29.90
C ILE A 556 0.08 -5.32 28.59
N LEU A 557 -0.42 -4.61 27.59
CA LEU A 557 0.29 -4.39 26.33
C LEU A 557 0.74 -2.93 26.23
N ALA A 558 2.03 -2.63 26.28
CA ALA A 558 2.54 -1.27 26.35
C ALA A 558 3.60 -0.96 25.27
N ALA A 559 3.60 0.27 24.78
CA ALA A 559 4.65 0.79 23.88
C ALA A 559 5.51 1.86 24.57
N SER A 560 6.74 2.05 24.07
CA SER A 560 7.60 3.19 24.47
C SER A 560 7.69 4.22 23.35
N TYR A 561 7.46 5.49 23.66
CA TYR A 561 7.59 6.62 22.74
C TYR A 561 8.70 7.54 23.22
N ASP A 562 9.89 7.42 22.63
CA ASP A 562 11.11 8.08 23.11
C ASP A 562 11.34 7.90 24.63
N GLY A 563 11.03 6.70 25.13
CA GLY A 563 11.22 6.33 26.53
C GLY A 563 10.18 6.88 27.48
N LYS A 564 9.11 7.47 26.96
CA LYS A 564 7.92 7.89 27.71
C LYS A 564 6.76 6.93 27.43
N PRO A 565 5.81 6.81 28.38
CA PRO A 565 4.59 6.03 28.16
C PRO A 565 3.74 6.68 27.07
N SER A 566 2.80 5.92 26.51
CA SER A 566 1.73 6.49 25.71
C SER A 566 0.86 7.45 26.54
N ASP A 567 0.14 8.34 25.87
CA ASP A 567 -0.75 9.32 26.50
C ASP A 567 -1.77 8.61 27.42
N ASN A 568 -2.25 7.44 27.00
CA ASN A 568 -3.22 6.62 27.70
C ASN A 568 -2.62 5.58 28.69
N ALA A 569 -1.33 5.73 29.02
CA ALA A 569 -0.60 4.93 30.01
C ALA A 569 0.16 5.82 31.02
N THR A 570 0.03 7.14 30.92
CA THR A 570 0.84 8.09 31.68
C THR A 570 0.49 8.07 33.17
N GLU A 571 -0.81 8.01 33.50
CA GLU A 571 -1.26 7.97 34.90
C GLU A 571 -0.92 6.62 35.55
N PHE A 572 -1.12 5.53 34.81
CA PHE A 572 -0.78 4.18 35.28
C PHE A 572 0.71 4.03 35.54
N THR A 573 1.56 4.53 34.63
CA THR A 573 3.02 4.42 34.78
C THR A 573 3.49 5.18 36.02
N LYS A 574 3.02 6.42 36.23
CA LYS A 574 3.33 7.21 37.43
C LYS A 574 2.87 6.52 38.72
N TRP A 575 1.68 5.91 38.68
CA TRP A 575 1.17 5.15 39.82
C TRP A 575 2.03 3.92 40.10
N ALA A 576 2.37 3.14 39.06
CA ALA A 576 3.20 1.93 39.18
C ALA A 576 4.59 2.25 39.75
N GLU A 577 5.22 3.34 39.31
CA GLU A 577 6.52 3.80 39.83
C GLU A 577 6.48 4.24 41.31
N ALA A 578 5.31 4.58 41.84
CA ALA A 578 5.13 5.03 43.22
C ALA A 578 4.74 3.91 44.20
N LEU A 579 4.43 2.70 43.71
CA LEU A 579 4.00 1.56 44.53
C LEU A 579 5.09 1.11 45.51
N GLN A 580 4.68 0.76 46.73
CA GLN A 580 5.56 0.15 47.72
C GLN A 580 5.45 -1.39 47.70
N PRO A 581 6.49 -2.12 48.19
CA PRO A 581 6.44 -3.56 48.31
C PRO A 581 5.23 -4.05 49.14
N GLY A 582 4.52 -5.05 48.61
CA GLY A 582 3.34 -5.67 49.25
C GLY A 582 2.00 -5.05 48.87
N GLU A 583 1.96 -3.89 48.19
CA GLU A 583 0.71 -3.24 47.81
C GLU A 583 -0.13 -4.03 46.79
N LEU A 584 0.49 -4.91 46.00
CA LEU A 584 -0.18 -5.71 44.96
C LEU A 584 -0.27 -7.21 45.29
N GLU A 585 -0.19 -7.60 46.56
CA GLU A 585 -0.37 -9.00 46.95
C GLU A 585 -1.72 -9.58 46.47
N GLY A 586 -1.63 -10.74 45.82
CA GLY A 586 -2.76 -11.44 45.22
C GLY A 586 -3.17 -10.98 43.82
N ILE A 587 -2.43 -10.06 43.19
CA ILE A 587 -2.62 -9.67 41.79
C ILE A 587 -1.76 -10.55 40.89
N GLN A 588 -2.35 -11.08 39.81
CA GLN A 588 -1.62 -11.78 38.76
C GLN A 588 -1.48 -10.89 37.53
N PHE A 589 -0.30 -10.86 36.90
CA PHE A 589 -0.06 -10.03 35.72
C PHE A 589 0.92 -10.62 34.69
N ALA A 590 0.83 -10.13 33.46
CA ALA A 590 1.82 -10.34 32.41
C ALA A 590 1.95 -9.10 31.52
N VAL A 591 3.16 -8.85 30.99
CA VAL A 591 3.45 -7.67 30.14
C VAL A 591 3.92 -8.10 28.74
N PHE A 592 3.39 -7.45 27.70
CA PHE A 592 3.91 -7.51 26.34
C PHE A 592 4.29 -6.09 25.86
N GLY A 593 5.52 -5.93 25.37
CA GLY A 593 6.11 -4.64 25.03
C GLY A 593 6.36 -4.45 23.54
N CYS A 594 5.91 -3.33 22.99
CA CYS A 594 6.27 -2.88 21.64
C CYS A 594 7.34 -1.78 21.71
N GLY A 595 8.31 -1.83 20.80
CA GLY A 595 9.35 -0.82 20.65
C GLY A 595 9.85 -0.73 19.21
N HIS A 596 10.80 0.16 18.94
CA HIS A 596 11.38 0.33 17.61
C HIS A 596 12.88 0.57 17.73
N LYS A 597 13.72 -0.24 17.07
CA LYS A 597 15.19 -0.25 17.26
C LYS A 597 15.88 1.10 17.09
N ASP A 598 15.33 1.97 16.23
CA ASP A 598 15.90 3.31 16.03
C ASP A 598 15.85 4.21 17.28
N TRP A 599 15.06 3.88 18.30
CA TRP A 599 15.03 4.56 19.61
C TRP A 599 15.89 3.81 20.62
N VAL A 600 17.15 3.57 20.24
CA VAL A 600 18.13 2.75 20.96
C VAL A 600 18.13 2.96 22.47
N SER A 601 18.28 4.21 22.92
CA SER A 601 18.42 4.56 24.34
C SER A 601 17.15 4.35 25.16
N THR A 602 16.03 4.14 24.50
CA THR A 602 14.71 4.09 25.10
C THR A 602 13.89 2.86 24.66
N LEU A 603 14.54 1.94 23.95
CA LEU A 603 13.94 0.71 23.42
C LEU A 603 13.36 -0.14 24.56
N TYR A 604 12.05 -0.38 24.51
CA TYR A 604 11.25 -1.12 25.50
C TYR A 604 11.27 -0.55 26.92
N ARG A 605 11.68 0.71 27.13
CA ARG A 605 11.82 1.30 28.47
C ARG A 605 10.55 1.15 29.30
N ILE A 606 9.40 1.57 28.78
CA ILE A 606 8.14 1.59 29.54
C ILE A 606 7.62 0.20 29.87
N PRO A 607 7.51 -0.75 28.91
CA PRO A 607 7.14 -2.13 29.24
C PRO A 607 8.03 -2.74 30.33
N LYS A 608 9.35 -2.51 30.27
CA LYS A 608 10.30 -3.01 31.29
C LYS A 608 10.11 -2.35 32.65
N VAL A 609 9.83 -1.04 32.69
CA VAL A 609 9.53 -0.31 33.93
C VAL A 609 8.26 -0.89 34.57
N LEU A 610 7.19 -1.05 33.80
CA LEU A 610 5.92 -1.59 34.31
C LEU A 610 6.07 -3.03 34.83
N ASP A 611 6.75 -3.90 34.08
CA ASP A 611 6.99 -5.29 34.49
C ASP A 611 7.81 -5.40 35.79
N LYS A 612 8.78 -4.50 35.97
CA LYS A 612 9.59 -4.42 37.18
C LYS A 612 8.80 -3.86 38.37
N CYS A 613 8.16 -2.71 38.21
CA CYS A 613 7.45 -2.03 39.30
C CYS A 613 6.30 -2.86 39.87
N LEU A 614 5.53 -3.55 39.02
CA LEU A 614 4.43 -4.41 39.48
C LEU A 614 4.94 -5.63 40.27
N ALA A 615 6.03 -6.25 39.81
CA ALA A 615 6.67 -7.36 40.52
C ALA A 615 7.27 -6.91 41.86
N ASP A 616 7.99 -5.78 41.89
CA ASP A 616 8.60 -5.23 43.11
C ASP A 616 7.52 -4.83 44.15
N ALA A 617 6.31 -4.49 43.71
CA ALA A 617 5.14 -4.21 44.54
C ALA A 617 4.40 -5.46 45.06
N GLY A 618 4.85 -6.68 44.71
CA GLY A 618 4.29 -7.94 45.22
C GLY A 618 3.25 -8.62 44.32
N ALA A 619 3.07 -8.17 43.07
CA ALA A 619 2.23 -8.88 42.11
C ALA A 619 2.92 -10.16 41.58
N ASP A 620 2.14 -11.21 41.34
CA ASP A 620 2.56 -12.50 40.80
C ASP A 620 2.70 -12.42 39.27
N ARG A 621 3.94 -12.48 38.79
CA ARG A 621 4.24 -12.50 37.35
C ARG A 621 3.92 -13.89 36.79
N LEU A 622 2.97 -13.96 35.86
CA LEU A 622 2.55 -15.21 35.21
C LEU A 622 3.66 -15.76 34.29
N VAL A 623 4.20 -14.90 33.43
CA VAL A 623 5.22 -15.26 32.43
C VAL A 623 6.20 -14.11 32.25
N ASP A 624 7.40 -14.41 31.74
CA ASP A 624 8.37 -13.38 31.35
C ASP A 624 7.79 -12.41 30.30
N ILE A 625 8.25 -11.16 30.37
CA ILE A 625 7.85 -10.10 29.43
C ILE A 625 8.10 -10.51 27.97
N GLY A 626 7.07 -10.38 27.13
CA GLY A 626 7.20 -10.51 25.68
C GLY A 626 7.60 -9.18 25.04
N LEU A 627 8.43 -9.17 24.00
CA LEU A 627 8.91 -7.96 23.35
C LEU A 627 8.89 -8.11 21.83
N THR A 628 8.49 -7.07 21.10
CA THR A 628 8.56 -7.03 19.63
C THR A 628 9.11 -5.69 19.12
N ASP A 629 10.00 -5.76 18.12
CA ASP A 629 10.52 -4.59 17.39
C ASP A 629 9.68 -4.31 16.14
N ALA A 630 8.94 -3.20 16.16
CA ALA A 630 8.07 -2.77 15.08
C ALA A 630 8.80 -2.60 13.73
N SER A 631 10.11 -2.38 13.75
CA SER A 631 10.92 -2.22 12.52
C SER A 631 11.13 -3.53 11.73
N THR A 632 10.91 -4.69 12.38
CA THR A 632 11.25 -6.01 11.80
C THR A 632 10.11 -6.63 10.99
N GLY A 633 8.90 -6.06 11.05
CA GLY A 633 7.71 -6.63 10.44
C GLY A 633 7.17 -7.89 11.15
N ARG A 634 7.71 -8.27 12.32
CA ARG A 634 7.32 -9.46 13.09
C ARG A 634 6.34 -9.23 14.24
N LEU A 635 5.59 -8.12 14.20
CA LEU A 635 4.71 -7.71 15.29
C LEU A 635 3.72 -8.80 15.75
N TYR A 636 2.99 -9.42 14.81
CA TYR A 636 2.02 -10.47 15.13
C TYR A 636 2.67 -11.82 15.46
N PRO A 637 3.66 -12.33 14.70
CA PRO A 637 4.36 -13.55 15.06
C PRO A 637 4.98 -13.54 16.46
N ASP A 638 5.69 -12.47 16.83
CA ASP A 638 6.35 -12.39 18.15
C ASP A 638 5.31 -12.35 19.30
N PHE A 639 4.16 -11.71 19.06
CA PHE A 639 3.03 -11.71 19.99
C PHE A 639 2.36 -13.08 20.09
N ASP A 640 2.09 -13.73 18.96
CA ASP A 640 1.44 -15.04 18.89
C ASP A 640 2.31 -16.11 19.57
N ASP A 641 3.62 -16.07 19.31
CA ASP A 641 4.61 -16.95 19.95
C ASP A 641 4.55 -16.76 21.48
N TRP A 642 4.60 -15.53 21.98
CA TRP A 642 4.51 -15.26 23.43
C TRP A 642 3.16 -15.71 24.02
N ALA A 643 2.05 -15.39 23.38
CA ALA A 643 0.70 -15.69 23.89
C ALA A 643 0.42 -17.20 23.93
N HIS A 644 0.72 -17.93 22.85
CA HIS A 644 0.37 -19.35 22.71
C HIS A 644 1.40 -20.29 23.32
N SER A 645 2.69 -19.94 23.32
CA SER A 645 3.73 -20.81 23.89
C SER A 645 3.99 -20.58 25.38
N LYS A 646 3.64 -19.40 25.91
CA LYS A 646 3.91 -19.04 27.31
C LYS A 646 2.63 -18.70 28.07
N LEU A 647 1.89 -17.68 27.64
CA LEU A 647 0.78 -17.13 28.43
C LEU A 647 -0.37 -18.11 28.61
N PHE A 648 -0.98 -18.61 27.52
CA PHE A 648 -2.15 -19.49 27.60
C PHE A 648 -1.87 -20.84 28.26
N PRO A 649 -0.74 -21.52 28.02
CA PRO A 649 -0.39 -22.74 28.75
C PRO A 649 -0.29 -22.53 30.26
N GLU A 650 0.35 -21.43 30.70
CA GLU A 650 0.47 -21.09 32.12
C GLU A 650 -0.89 -20.80 32.75
N LEU A 651 -1.74 -20.07 32.03
CA LEU A 651 -3.11 -19.78 32.44
C LEU A 651 -3.96 -21.05 32.57
N ALA A 652 -3.90 -21.97 31.60
CA ALA A 652 -4.63 -23.24 31.66
C ALA A 652 -4.18 -24.10 32.86
N SER A 653 -2.86 -24.15 33.12
CA SER A 653 -2.27 -24.86 34.25
C SER A 653 -2.72 -24.30 35.61
N ARG A 654 -2.55 -23.00 35.84
CA ARG A 654 -2.89 -22.37 37.14
C ARG A 654 -4.38 -22.35 37.42
N HIS A 655 -5.21 -22.36 36.39
CA HIS A 655 -6.65 -22.32 36.53
C HIS A 655 -7.33 -23.68 36.33
N GLY A 656 -6.58 -24.78 36.18
CA GLY A 656 -7.14 -26.14 36.16
C GLY A 656 -8.12 -26.40 35.00
N ILE A 657 -7.81 -25.88 33.81
CA ILE A 657 -8.61 -26.07 32.59
C ILE A 657 -8.04 -27.28 31.84
N THR A 658 -8.79 -28.38 31.77
CA THR A 658 -8.43 -29.59 31.02
C THR A 658 -8.79 -29.43 29.55
N LEU A 659 -7.80 -29.54 28.65
CA LEU A 659 -8.00 -29.57 27.20
C LEU A 659 -8.19 -31.04 26.77
N ASP A 660 -9.38 -31.60 26.96
CA ASP A 660 -9.60 -33.04 26.72
C ASP A 660 -9.85 -33.36 25.23
N HIS A 661 -8.96 -34.18 24.68
CA HIS A 661 -9.13 -35.02 23.48
C HIS A 661 -9.50 -36.44 23.93
N GLU A 662 -10.74 -36.89 23.72
CA GLU A 662 -11.15 -38.22 23.19
C GLU A 662 -12.61 -38.61 23.52
N PRO A 663 -13.22 -39.51 22.73
CA PRO A 663 -14.67 -39.62 22.52
C PRO A 663 -15.32 -40.76 23.31
N ASP A 664 -16.61 -40.64 23.65
CA ASP A 664 -17.40 -41.83 23.98
C ASP A 664 -18.88 -41.78 23.54
N SER A 665 -19.27 -42.92 22.95
CA SER A 665 -20.59 -43.52 22.67
C SER A 665 -21.79 -42.68 22.19
N LEU A 666 -22.20 -42.95 20.95
CA LEU A 666 -23.43 -42.49 20.28
C LEU A 666 -24.72 -43.02 20.92
N GLU A 667 -25.61 -42.11 21.33
CA GLU A 667 -27.06 -42.27 21.18
C GLU A 667 -27.55 -41.39 20.03
N LEU A 668 -28.15 -42.02 19.02
CA LEU A 668 -28.47 -41.40 17.74
C LEU A 668 -29.70 -40.48 17.87
N SER A 669 -29.48 -39.16 17.82
CA SER A 669 -30.51 -38.21 17.39
C SER A 669 -30.05 -37.55 16.09
N VAL A 670 -30.74 -37.84 14.99
CA VAL A 670 -30.46 -37.20 13.70
C VAL A 670 -31.00 -35.77 13.77
N THR A 671 -30.11 -34.85 14.13
CA THR A 671 -30.35 -33.43 13.89
C THR A 671 -29.61 -33.06 12.61
N ILE A 672 -30.35 -32.85 11.52
CA ILE A 672 -29.82 -32.24 10.30
C ILE A 672 -29.53 -30.78 10.63
N ASN A 673 -28.34 -30.51 11.17
CA ASN A 673 -27.79 -29.17 11.13
C ASN A 673 -27.35 -28.92 9.70
N GLN A 674 -28.14 -28.15 8.96
CA GLN A 674 -27.65 -27.49 7.76
C GLN A 674 -26.41 -26.70 8.20
N SER A 675 -25.23 -27.14 7.77
CA SER A 675 -24.00 -26.39 8.02
C SER A 675 -24.30 -24.94 7.69
N GLN A 676 -24.03 -24.01 8.60
CA GLN A 676 -23.74 -22.66 8.16
C GLN A 676 -22.54 -22.82 7.24
N ARG A 677 -22.83 -22.91 5.94
CA ARG A 677 -21.83 -22.97 4.89
C ARG A 677 -21.07 -21.68 5.09
N ASN A 678 -19.85 -21.77 5.59
CA ASN A 678 -18.90 -20.68 5.56
C ASN A 678 -18.69 -20.37 4.09
N ASP A 679 -19.55 -19.49 3.57
CA ASP A 679 -19.46 -18.99 2.22
C ASP A 679 -18.07 -18.37 2.10
N ILE A 680 -17.30 -18.96 1.19
CA ILE A 680 -15.94 -18.62 0.83
C ILE A 680 -15.81 -17.09 0.86
N GLY A 681 -15.03 -16.57 1.82
CA GLY A 681 -14.99 -15.16 2.18
C GLY A 681 -15.06 -14.22 0.97
N GLY A 682 -16.25 -13.64 0.74
CA GLY A 682 -16.54 -12.81 -0.41
C GLY A 682 -18.05 -12.66 -0.67
N ASN A 683 -18.41 -11.80 -1.62
CA ASN A 683 -19.81 -11.54 -2.02
C ASN A 683 -20.42 -12.65 -2.89
N PHE A 684 -19.83 -13.86 -2.93
CA PHE A 684 -20.31 -14.96 -3.76
C PHE A 684 -21.59 -15.55 -3.17
N LYS A 685 -22.61 -15.66 -4.01
CA LYS A 685 -23.90 -16.21 -3.64
C LYS A 685 -24.20 -17.46 -4.47
N ARG A 686 -25.06 -18.29 -3.92
CA ARG A 686 -25.44 -19.55 -4.52
C ARG A 686 -26.54 -19.36 -5.56
N ALA A 687 -26.24 -19.63 -6.83
CA ALA A 687 -27.23 -19.77 -7.89
C ALA A 687 -27.52 -21.25 -8.16
N GLU A 688 -28.73 -21.51 -8.65
CA GLU A 688 -29.20 -22.84 -9.05
C GLU A 688 -29.14 -22.94 -10.57
N VAL A 689 -28.60 -24.03 -11.09
CA VAL A 689 -28.57 -24.33 -12.52
C VAL A 689 -29.96 -24.80 -12.94
N VAL A 690 -30.59 -24.06 -13.83
CA VAL A 690 -31.91 -24.39 -14.38
C VAL A 690 -31.75 -25.22 -15.65
N GLU A 691 -30.82 -24.84 -16.51
CA GLU A 691 -30.60 -25.47 -17.81
C GLU A 691 -29.14 -25.31 -18.24
N ASN A 692 -28.60 -26.31 -18.94
CA ASN A 692 -27.26 -26.27 -19.51
C ASN A 692 -27.26 -26.95 -20.88
N THR A 693 -27.19 -26.16 -21.95
CA THR A 693 -27.49 -26.61 -23.31
C THR A 693 -26.27 -26.46 -24.21
N LEU A 694 -25.85 -27.57 -24.84
CA LEU A 694 -24.78 -27.58 -25.84
C LEU A 694 -25.29 -26.98 -27.15
N LEU A 695 -24.59 -25.98 -27.67
CA LEU A 695 -25.01 -25.16 -28.83
C LEU A 695 -24.25 -25.50 -30.13
N THR A 696 -23.39 -26.51 -30.11
CA THR A 696 -22.47 -26.80 -31.21
C THR A 696 -22.60 -28.25 -31.67
N SER A 697 -22.36 -28.47 -32.95
CA SER A 697 -22.31 -29.82 -33.53
C SER A 697 -21.10 -30.64 -33.03
N PRO A 698 -21.15 -31.99 -33.12
CA PRO A 698 -19.99 -32.82 -32.84
C PRO A 698 -18.78 -32.46 -33.73
N GLY A 699 -17.57 -32.55 -33.17
CA GLY A 699 -16.33 -32.27 -33.91
C GLY A 699 -15.89 -30.80 -33.96
N VAL A 700 -16.67 -29.89 -33.38
CA VAL A 700 -16.24 -28.51 -33.10
C VAL A 700 -16.17 -28.23 -31.60
N SER A 701 -15.45 -27.18 -31.21
CA SER A 701 -15.26 -26.81 -29.81
C SER A 701 -16.62 -26.58 -29.15
N ARG A 702 -16.88 -27.22 -28.00
CA ARG A 702 -18.18 -27.10 -27.33
C ARG A 702 -18.45 -25.66 -26.91
N LYS A 703 -19.69 -25.20 -27.10
CA LYS A 703 -20.19 -23.94 -26.54
C LYS A 703 -21.51 -24.19 -25.86
N HIS A 704 -21.72 -23.59 -24.70
CA HIS A 704 -22.90 -23.85 -23.88
C HIS A 704 -23.67 -22.56 -23.60
N SER A 705 -24.99 -22.70 -23.52
CA SER A 705 -25.85 -21.75 -22.82
C SER A 705 -26.16 -22.32 -21.43
N LEU A 706 -25.90 -21.56 -20.38
CA LEU A 706 -26.19 -21.95 -18.99
C LEU A 706 -27.19 -20.98 -18.40
N LEU A 707 -28.38 -21.47 -18.06
CA LEU A 707 -29.42 -20.69 -17.40
C LEU A 707 -29.33 -20.88 -15.88
N LEU A 708 -29.20 -19.76 -15.17
CA LEU A 708 -29.11 -19.72 -13.73
C LEU A 708 -30.34 -19.05 -13.13
N LYS A 709 -30.84 -19.61 -12.04
CA LYS A 709 -31.76 -18.93 -11.13
C LYS A 709 -30.91 -18.23 -10.06
N LEU A 710 -30.98 -16.91 -10.08
CA LEU A 710 -30.18 -16.02 -9.27
C LEU A 710 -30.79 -15.85 -7.87
N PRO A 711 -29.98 -15.54 -6.85
CA PRO A 711 -30.47 -15.15 -5.53
C PRO A 711 -31.44 -13.97 -5.59
N LYS A 712 -32.40 -13.91 -4.65
CA LYS A 712 -33.46 -12.88 -4.62
C LYS A 712 -32.92 -11.44 -4.55
N ASP A 713 -31.75 -11.27 -3.96
CA ASP A 713 -31.07 -9.99 -3.75
C ASP A 713 -29.93 -9.76 -4.77
N MET A 714 -29.90 -10.53 -5.85
CA MET A 714 -28.97 -10.36 -6.96
C MET A 714 -29.70 -9.74 -8.17
N ALA A 715 -29.46 -8.45 -8.39
CA ALA A 715 -29.87 -7.75 -9.59
C ALA A 715 -28.69 -7.60 -10.58
N TYR A 716 -28.99 -7.56 -11.88
CA TYR A 716 -28.02 -7.29 -12.93
C TYR A 716 -28.69 -6.49 -14.05
N THR A 717 -27.88 -5.82 -14.86
CA THR A 717 -28.32 -5.11 -16.07
C THR A 717 -27.69 -5.74 -17.32
N PRO A 718 -28.29 -5.59 -18.51
CA PRO A 718 -27.70 -6.08 -19.75
C PRO A 718 -26.29 -5.53 -19.97
N GLY A 719 -25.37 -6.42 -20.35
CA GLY A 719 -23.95 -6.11 -20.48
C GLY A 719 -23.15 -6.38 -19.20
N ASP A 720 -23.76 -6.45 -18.02
CA ASP A 720 -23.06 -6.80 -16.78
C ASP A 720 -22.41 -8.19 -16.84
N HIS A 721 -21.43 -8.36 -15.96
CA HIS A 721 -20.68 -9.59 -15.79
C HIS A 721 -21.13 -10.37 -14.57
N VAL A 722 -20.77 -11.65 -14.56
CA VAL A 722 -20.81 -12.52 -13.39
C VAL A 722 -19.46 -13.18 -13.20
N LEU A 723 -18.96 -13.16 -11.97
CA LEU A 723 -17.84 -13.96 -11.55
C LEU A 723 -18.36 -15.34 -11.15
N VAL A 724 -17.81 -16.40 -11.73
CA VAL A 724 -18.12 -17.78 -11.39
C VAL A 724 -16.93 -18.37 -10.64
N LEU A 725 -17.14 -18.89 -9.44
CA LEU A 725 -16.11 -19.64 -8.70
C LEU A 725 -16.21 -21.14 -9.07
N PRO A 726 -15.20 -21.72 -9.76
CA PRO A 726 -15.26 -23.09 -10.22
C PRO A 726 -14.81 -24.10 -9.14
N LYS A 727 -14.92 -25.40 -9.44
CA LYS A 727 -14.41 -26.49 -8.61
C LYS A 727 -13.47 -27.40 -9.40
N ASN A 728 -12.51 -28.02 -8.72
CA ASN A 728 -11.69 -29.09 -9.33
C ASN A 728 -12.56 -30.33 -9.63
N PRO A 729 -12.29 -31.05 -10.73
CA PRO A 729 -12.97 -32.30 -11.04
C PRO A 729 -12.76 -33.34 -9.93
N PRO A 730 -13.78 -34.14 -9.56
CA PRO A 730 -13.66 -35.17 -8.52
C PRO A 730 -12.47 -36.11 -8.74
N GLN A 731 -12.26 -36.53 -10.00
CA GLN A 731 -11.15 -37.43 -10.36
C GLN A 731 -9.77 -36.82 -10.05
N LEU A 732 -9.64 -35.50 -10.07
CA LEU A 732 -8.38 -34.82 -9.75
C LEU A 732 -8.18 -34.69 -8.23
N VAL A 733 -9.28 -34.49 -7.49
CA VAL A 733 -9.28 -34.47 -6.02
C VAL A 733 -8.87 -35.83 -5.48
N ASP A 734 -9.45 -36.91 -6.00
CA ASP A 734 -9.11 -38.29 -5.63
C ASP A 734 -7.61 -38.60 -5.87
N ARG A 735 -7.06 -38.11 -6.99
CA ARG A 735 -5.64 -38.28 -7.33
C ARG A 735 -4.72 -37.60 -6.31
N VAL A 736 -5.07 -36.41 -5.82
CA VAL A 736 -4.28 -35.73 -4.77
C VAL A 736 -4.39 -36.48 -3.44
N MET A 737 -5.61 -36.84 -3.06
CA MET A 737 -5.87 -37.57 -1.80
C MET A 737 -5.07 -38.88 -1.76
N THR A 738 -5.09 -39.65 -2.84
CA THR A 738 -4.26 -40.87 -2.99
C THR A 738 -2.76 -40.56 -2.93
N CYS A 739 -2.30 -39.45 -3.54
CA CYS A 739 -0.89 -39.09 -3.56
C CYS A 739 -0.30 -38.81 -2.16
N PHE A 740 -1.14 -38.35 -1.23
CA PHE A 740 -0.72 -38.03 0.14
C PHE A 740 -1.25 -39.00 1.20
N GLY A 741 -1.92 -40.10 0.79
CA GLY A 741 -2.50 -41.07 1.72
C GLY A 741 -3.57 -40.48 2.63
N VAL A 742 -4.40 -39.58 2.09
CA VAL A 742 -5.50 -38.91 2.80
C VAL A 742 -6.82 -39.53 2.33
N ASP A 743 -7.67 -39.95 3.24
CA ASP A 743 -8.99 -40.51 2.93
C ASP A 743 -10.04 -39.39 2.74
N ASP A 744 -11.19 -39.71 2.12
CA ASP A 744 -12.19 -38.72 1.70
C ASP A 744 -12.95 -38.06 2.86
N ASP A 745 -13.05 -38.77 3.98
CA ASP A 745 -13.60 -38.34 5.26
C ASP A 745 -12.56 -37.66 6.18
N THR A 746 -11.29 -37.60 5.76
CA THR A 746 -10.24 -36.98 6.55
C THR A 746 -10.50 -35.49 6.70
N VAL A 747 -10.53 -35.03 7.95
CA VAL A 747 -10.67 -33.61 8.29
C VAL A 747 -9.28 -33.01 8.48
N LEU A 748 -8.98 -31.98 7.70
CA LEU A 748 -7.73 -31.22 7.78
C LEU A 748 -7.98 -29.91 8.53
N THR A 749 -7.10 -29.62 9.48
CA THR A 749 -7.00 -28.30 10.11
C THR A 749 -5.68 -27.68 9.67
N VAL A 750 -5.76 -26.65 8.83
CA VAL A 750 -4.56 -25.92 8.39
C VAL A 750 -4.16 -24.96 9.50
N SER A 751 -2.91 -25.00 9.94
CA SER A 751 -2.30 -23.98 10.81
C SER A 751 -1.14 -23.33 10.05
N SER A 752 -1.05 -22.00 10.10
CA SER A 752 0.02 -21.27 9.43
C SER A 752 0.39 -20.04 10.25
N GLN A 753 1.69 -19.86 10.49
CA GLN A 753 2.24 -18.64 11.10
C GLN A 753 2.47 -17.51 10.08
N ARG A 754 2.32 -17.80 8.78
CA ARG A 754 2.37 -16.84 7.67
C ARG A 754 0.96 -16.66 7.08
N PRO A 755 0.62 -15.49 6.51
CA PRO A 755 -0.66 -15.30 5.84
C PRO A 755 -0.87 -16.34 4.75
N THR A 756 -2.00 -17.05 4.81
CA THR A 756 -2.42 -18.03 3.80
C THR A 756 -3.88 -17.79 3.43
N PHE A 757 -4.26 -18.10 2.20
CA PHE A 757 -5.65 -18.04 1.77
C PHE A 757 -6.47 -19.24 2.27
N LEU A 758 -5.81 -20.30 2.72
CA LEU A 758 -6.48 -21.46 3.30
C LEU A 758 -7.02 -21.08 4.68
N PRO A 759 -8.27 -21.42 5.02
CA PRO A 759 -8.81 -21.12 6.35
C PRO A 759 -7.96 -21.81 7.43
N THR A 760 -7.41 -21.02 8.35
CA THR A 760 -6.57 -21.51 9.43
C THR A 760 -7.38 -21.80 10.69
N GLY A 761 -7.03 -22.85 11.44
CA GLY A 761 -7.69 -23.21 12.70
C GLY A 761 -9.14 -23.68 12.54
N THR A 762 -9.59 -23.90 11.30
CA THR A 762 -10.94 -24.38 10.96
C THR A 762 -10.83 -25.82 10.42
N PRO A 763 -11.53 -26.80 11.00
CA PRO A 763 -11.58 -28.15 10.44
C PRO A 763 -12.33 -28.18 9.11
N ILE A 764 -11.71 -28.74 8.06
CA ILE A 764 -12.27 -28.83 6.70
C ILE A 764 -12.01 -30.22 6.14
N LEU A 765 -13.03 -30.88 5.57
CA LEU A 765 -12.83 -32.13 4.84
C LEU A 765 -11.79 -31.95 3.72
N ALA A 766 -10.82 -32.85 3.64
CA ALA A 766 -9.75 -32.82 2.63
C ALA A 766 -10.33 -32.69 1.21
N SER A 767 -11.38 -33.46 0.93
CA SER A 767 -12.14 -33.42 -0.32
C SER A 767 -12.70 -32.03 -0.64
N ASN A 768 -13.23 -31.31 0.34
CA ASN A 768 -13.73 -29.94 0.16
C ASN A 768 -12.60 -28.92 -0.06
N LEU A 769 -11.49 -29.04 0.68
CA LEU A 769 -10.33 -28.17 0.53
C LEU A 769 -9.75 -28.28 -0.88
N PHE A 770 -9.48 -29.49 -1.34
CA PHE A 770 -8.94 -29.75 -2.67
C PHE A 770 -9.93 -29.45 -3.79
N SER A 771 -11.24 -29.57 -3.54
CA SER A 771 -12.25 -29.26 -4.56
C SER A 771 -12.43 -27.76 -4.76
N THR A 772 -12.41 -26.97 -3.69
CA THR A 772 -12.95 -25.59 -3.71
C THR A 772 -11.95 -24.48 -3.38
N LEU A 773 -10.84 -24.76 -2.69
CA LEU A 773 -9.95 -23.72 -2.17
C LEU A 773 -8.66 -23.53 -2.99
N VAL A 774 -8.18 -24.56 -3.68
CA VAL A 774 -6.88 -24.56 -4.39
C VAL A 774 -7.02 -24.88 -5.88
N GLU A 775 -6.15 -24.39 -6.78
CA GLU A 775 -6.13 -24.87 -8.19
C GLU A 775 -5.10 -25.98 -8.39
N LEU A 776 -5.58 -27.19 -8.74
CA LEU A 776 -4.72 -28.37 -8.86
C LEU A 776 -4.07 -28.53 -10.24
N SER A 777 -4.63 -27.91 -11.28
CA SER A 777 -4.17 -28.06 -12.67
C SER A 777 -3.27 -26.92 -13.16
N GLN A 778 -2.78 -26.04 -12.27
CA GLN A 778 -1.88 -24.98 -12.69
C GLN A 778 -0.50 -25.56 -13.06
N THR A 779 0.06 -25.11 -14.18
CA THR A 779 1.44 -25.44 -14.58
C THR A 779 2.40 -25.13 -13.43
N VAL A 780 3.22 -26.12 -13.05
CA VAL A 780 4.22 -25.97 -12.00
C VAL A 780 5.29 -24.97 -12.44
N SER A 781 5.63 -24.02 -11.58
CA SER A 781 6.64 -23.01 -11.90
C SER A 781 8.07 -23.58 -11.80
N ARG A 782 9.04 -22.94 -12.48
CA ARG A 782 10.48 -23.26 -12.33
C ARG A 782 10.91 -23.20 -10.86
N THR A 783 10.46 -22.20 -10.11
CA THR A 783 10.76 -22.05 -8.68
C THR A 783 10.19 -23.20 -7.86
N SER A 784 8.96 -23.63 -8.17
CA SER A 784 8.31 -24.77 -7.54
C SER A 784 9.05 -26.08 -7.83
N LEU A 785 9.50 -26.30 -9.08
CA LEU A 785 10.31 -27.48 -9.43
C LEU A 785 11.65 -27.49 -8.70
N LYS A 786 12.35 -26.34 -8.62
CA LYS A 786 13.59 -26.23 -7.83
C LYS A 786 13.37 -26.59 -6.37
N ARG A 787 12.21 -26.24 -5.80
CA ARG A 787 11.83 -26.62 -4.43
C ARG A 787 11.53 -28.12 -4.28
N LEU A 788 11.07 -28.81 -5.34
CA LEU A 788 10.86 -30.27 -5.31
C LEU A 788 12.16 -31.06 -5.22
N VAL A 789 13.29 -30.49 -5.66
CA VAL A 789 14.62 -31.09 -5.57
C VAL A 789 14.98 -31.44 -4.12
N ASP A 790 14.58 -30.61 -3.16
CA ASP A 790 14.86 -30.79 -1.73
C ASP A 790 14.14 -32.02 -1.13
N PHE A 791 13.12 -32.54 -1.84
CA PHE A 791 12.31 -33.68 -1.42
C PHE A 791 12.58 -34.95 -2.24
N ALA A 792 13.53 -34.91 -3.17
CA ALA A 792 13.88 -36.07 -4.00
C ALA A 792 14.56 -37.17 -3.17
N GLY A 793 14.00 -38.38 -3.17
CA GLY A 793 14.50 -39.52 -2.39
C GLY A 793 15.76 -40.20 -2.95
N ASN A 794 16.20 -39.84 -4.16
CA ASN A 794 17.44 -40.36 -4.75
C ASN A 794 18.07 -39.34 -5.72
N ASP A 795 19.38 -39.50 -5.96
CA ASP A 795 20.17 -38.57 -6.78
C ASP A 795 19.75 -38.54 -8.25
N GLU A 796 19.23 -39.65 -8.77
CA GLU A 796 18.71 -39.74 -10.14
C GLU A 796 17.47 -38.83 -10.33
N THR A 797 16.51 -38.91 -9.40
CA THR A 797 15.32 -38.05 -9.40
C THR A 797 15.72 -36.60 -9.19
N LYS A 798 16.69 -36.35 -8.30
CA LYS A 798 17.20 -35.01 -8.04
C LYS A 798 17.76 -34.36 -9.31
N ALA A 799 18.60 -35.09 -10.06
CA ALA A 799 19.18 -34.64 -11.32
C ALA A 799 18.10 -34.41 -12.39
N GLU A 800 17.12 -35.31 -12.49
CA GLU A 800 16.03 -35.20 -13.48
C GLU A 800 15.13 -33.98 -13.20
N ILE A 801 14.74 -33.73 -11.95
CA ILE A 801 13.94 -32.54 -11.58
C ILE A 801 14.73 -31.25 -11.77
N GLN A 802 16.03 -31.24 -11.47
CA GLN A 802 16.90 -30.09 -11.77
C GLN A 802 16.98 -29.80 -13.28
N SER A 803 17.09 -30.85 -14.09
CA SER A 803 17.10 -30.73 -15.56
C SER A 803 15.76 -30.19 -16.09
N LEU A 804 14.63 -30.67 -15.55
CA LEU A 804 13.30 -30.17 -15.87
C LEU A 804 13.08 -28.71 -15.43
N ALA A 805 13.69 -28.27 -14.33
CA ALA A 805 13.61 -26.88 -13.88
C ALA A 805 14.48 -25.91 -14.71
N GLY A 806 15.51 -26.45 -15.37
CA GLY A 806 16.44 -25.74 -16.25
C GLY A 806 16.01 -25.81 -17.72
N ASP A 807 16.87 -26.36 -18.56
CA ASP A 807 16.77 -26.23 -20.02
C ASP A 807 15.56 -26.94 -20.64
N ARG A 808 15.02 -27.97 -19.96
CA ARG A 808 13.89 -28.77 -20.45
C ARG A 808 12.52 -28.22 -20.05
N TYR A 809 12.47 -27.19 -19.21
CA TYR A 809 11.20 -26.65 -18.68
C TYR A 809 10.23 -26.21 -19.78
N ASP A 810 10.68 -25.44 -20.77
CA ASP A 810 9.75 -24.87 -21.75
C ASP A 810 9.13 -25.95 -22.63
N ALA A 811 9.91 -26.96 -23.03
CA ALA A 811 9.47 -28.05 -23.90
C ALA A 811 8.64 -29.12 -23.16
N GLU A 812 9.02 -29.47 -21.92
CA GLU A 812 8.42 -30.59 -21.21
C GLU A 812 7.46 -30.20 -20.09
N ILE A 813 7.57 -28.98 -19.54
CA ILE A 813 6.71 -28.50 -18.45
C ILE A 813 5.71 -27.46 -18.95
N ASP A 814 6.18 -26.35 -19.52
CA ASP A 814 5.30 -25.24 -19.91
C ASP A 814 4.42 -25.58 -21.12
N GLN A 815 5.03 -26.09 -22.19
CA GLN A 815 4.30 -26.55 -23.37
C GLN A 815 3.36 -27.70 -23.07
N GLN A 816 3.65 -28.56 -22.10
CA GLN A 816 2.76 -29.68 -21.72
C GLN A 816 1.78 -29.30 -20.61
N ARG A 817 1.95 -28.12 -19.99
CA ARG A 817 1.20 -27.62 -18.82
C ARG A 817 1.19 -28.61 -17.65
N MET A 818 2.35 -29.20 -17.35
CA MET A 818 2.46 -30.16 -16.24
C MET A 818 2.21 -29.47 -14.89
N SER A 819 1.30 -30.02 -14.09
CA SER A 819 1.05 -29.52 -12.73
C SER A 819 2.02 -30.12 -11.71
N ILE A 820 2.06 -29.55 -10.51
CA ILE A 820 2.87 -30.11 -9.40
C ILE A 820 2.43 -31.54 -9.07
N LEU A 821 1.13 -31.85 -9.17
CA LEU A 821 0.60 -33.20 -8.97
C LEU A 821 1.08 -34.18 -10.05
N ASP A 822 1.18 -33.74 -11.30
CA ASP A 822 1.68 -34.58 -12.39
C ASP A 822 3.16 -34.94 -12.18
N ILE A 823 3.95 -34.01 -11.64
CA ILE A 823 5.36 -34.25 -11.29
C ILE A 823 5.48 -35.27 -10.16
N LEU A 824 4.74 -35.12 -9.06
CA LEU A 824 4.78 -36.07 -7.94
C LEU A 824 4.36 -37.48 -8.35
N ARG A 825 3.40 -37.58 -9.27
CA ARG A 825 2.98 -38.86 -9.83
C ARG A 825 4.01 -39.48 -10.77
N LYS A 826 4.68 -38.66 -11.58
CA LYS A 826 5.72 -39.13 -12.51
C LYS A 826 6.98 -39.58 -11.77
N TYR A 827 7.28 -38.95 -10.63
CA TYR A 827 8.46 -39.20 -9.81
C TYR A 827 8.06 -39.56 -8.36
N PRO A 828 7.61 -40.80 -8.10
CA PRO A 828 7.07 -41.21 -6.80
C PRO A 828 8.13 -41.25 -5.67
N SER A 829 9.41 -41.15 -6.00
CA SER A 829 10.53 -41.01 -5.06
C SER A 829 10.56 -39.63 -4.38
N ILE A 830 9.77 -38.65 -4.81
CA ILE A 830 9.68 -37.33 -4.18
C ILE A 830 8.79 -37.41 -2.93
N ASN A 831 9.39 -37.31 -1.75
CA ASN A 831 8.70 -37.42 -0.46
C ASN A 831 8.39 -36.03 0.12
N MET A 832 7.44 -35.32 -0.51
CA MET A 832 7.05 -33.97 -0.09
C MET A 832 5.90 -34.01 0.94
N PRO A 833 5.97 -33.24 2.05
CA PRO A 833 4.86 -33.12 2.98
C PRO A 833 3.63 -32.42 2.37
N LEU A 834 2.42 -32.86 2.75
CA LEU A 834 1.15 -32.26 2.30
C LEU A 834 1.07 -30.75 2.60
N SER A 835 1.59 -30.30 3.74
CA SER A 835 1.65 -28.86 4.09
C SER A 835 2.49 -28.06 3.08
N THR A 836 3.58 -28.63 2.58
CA THR A 836 4.43 -28.00 1.57
C THR A 836 3.73 -27.98 0.23
N PHE A 837 3.07 -29.07 -0.17
CA PHE A 837 2.23 -29.12 -1.37
C PHE A 837 1.16 -28.02 -1.35
N LEU A 838 0.38 -27.93 -0.27
CA LEU A 838 -0.66 -26.91 -0.09
C LEU A 838 -0.10 -25.49 -0.16
N SER A 839 1.10 -25.24 0.38
CA SER A 839 1.76 -23.93 0.31
C SER A 839 2.21 -23.53 -1.10
N MET A 840 2.33 -24.50 -2.02
CA MET A 840 2.77 -24.29 -3.40
C MET A 840 1.60 -24.12 -4.38
N LEU A 841 0.38 -24.40 -3.94
CA LEU A 841 -0.82 -24.26 -4.76
C LEU A 841 -1.40 -22.84 -4.69
N PRO A 842 -1.90 -22.28 -5.80
CA PRO A 842 -2.62 -21.02 -5.78
C PRO A 842 -4.02 -21.19 -5.15
N GLN A 843 -4.61 -20.08 -4.71
CA GLN A 843 -6.03 -20.02 -4.37
C GLN A 843 -6.91 -20.25 -5.61
N MET A 844 -8.07 -20.89 -5.42
CA MET A 844 -9.12 -21.00 -6.44
C MET A 844 -9.61 -19.62 -6.89
N ARG A 845 -9.41 -19.28 -8.18
CA ARG A 845 -9.80 -17.96 -8.72
C ARG A 845 -11.20 -17.98 -9.37
N PRO A 846 -12.00 -16.91 -9.23
CA PRO A 846 -13.21 -16.77 -10.03
C PRO A 846 -12.89 -16.45 -11.49
N ARG A 847 -13.78 -16.82 -12.42
CA ARG A 847 -13.71 -16.49 -13.84
C ARG A 847 -14.89 -15.61 -14.25
N THR A 848 -14.61 -14.55 -15.01
CA THR A 848 -15.61 -13.57 -15.46
C THR A 848 -16.30 -14.04 -16.73
N TYR A 849 -17.63 -13.91 -16.76
CA TYR A 849 -18.48 -14.15 -17.94
C TYR A 849 -19.50 -13.02 -18.08
N SER A 850 -19.88 -12.67 -19.30
CA SER A 850 -20.98 -11.71 -19.54
C SER A 850 -22.33 -12.40 -19.45
N PHE A 851 -23.32 -11.71 -18.89
CA PHE A 851 -24.71 -12.14 -19.01
C PHE A 851 -25.14 -12.08 -20.48
N ALA A 852 -25.84 -13.14 -20.91
CA ALA A 852 -26.39 -13.29 -22.25
C ALA A 852 -27.91 -13.05 -22.32
N SER A 853 -28.48 -12.49 -21.24
CA SER A 853 -29.90 -12.18 -21.10
C SER A 853 -30.12 -10.79 -20.52
N THR A 854 -31.38 -10.37 -20.51
CA THR A 854 -31.89 -9.18 -19.82
C THR A 854 -32.81 -9.60 -18.66
N PRO A 855 -32.79 -8.92 -17.50
CA PRO A 855 -33.62 -9.30 -16.35
C PRO A 855 -35.13 -9.23 -16.63
N GLU A 856 -35.56 -8.39 -17.58
CA GLU A 856 -36.95 -8.21 -18.01
C GLU A 856 -37.52 -9.43 -18.74
N TRP A 857 -36.67 -10.26 -19.35
CA TRP A 857 -37.10 -11.49 -20.02
C TRP A 857 -37.61 -12.52 -19.02
N LYS A 858 -36.84 -12.71 -17.93
CA LYS A 858 -37.15 -13.71 -16.91
C LYS A 858 -36.59 -13.24 -15.56
N ALA A 859 -37.47 -12.68 -14.73
CA ALA A 859 -37.11 -12.16 -13.41
C ALA A 859 -36.40 -13.22 -12.55
N GLY A 860 -35.35 -12.79 -11.85
CA GLY A 860 -34.53 -13.66 -11.00
C GLY A 860 -33.71 -14.71 -11.76
N HIS A 861 -33.58 -14.59 -13.09
CA HIS A 861 -32.76 -15.50 -13.89
C HIS A 861 -31.74 -14.75 -14.75
N GLY A 862 -30.60 -15.39 -14.99
CA GLY A 862 -29.57 -14.90 -15.90
C GLY A 862 -28.98 -16.05 -16.72
N SER A 863 -28.77 -15.83 -18.01
CA SER A 863 -28.10 -16.80 -18.88
C SER A 863 -26.64 -16.42 -19.10
N LEU A 864 -25.78 -17.43 -19.26
CA LEU A 864 -24.39 -17.29 -19.68
C LEU A 864 -24.18 -17.98 -21.01
N LEU A 865 -23.27 -17.45 -21.81
CA LEU A 865 -22.84 -18.05 -23.07
C LEU A 865 -21.32 -18.15 -23.06
N PHE A 866 -20.79 -19.37 -23.14
CA PHE A 866 -19.34 -19.60 -23.04
C PHE A 866 -18.85 -20.70 -23.97
N SER A 867 -17.57 -20.61 -24.34
CA SER A 867 -16.87 -21.65 -25.09
C SER A 867 -16.05 -22.53 -24.15
N VAL A 868 -16.15 -23.84 -24.30
CA VAL A 868 -15.36 -24.79 -23.51
C VAL A 868 -13.94 -24.84 -24.06
N VAL A 869 -12.97 -24.70 -23.16
CA VAL A 869 -11.55 -24.85 -23.49
C VAL A 869 -11.23 -26.34 -23.36
N GLU A 870 -11.17 -27.02 -24.50
CA GLU A 870 -10.98 -28.48 -24.57
C GLU A 870 -9.56 -28.88 -24.18
N ALA A 871 -9.43 -30.09 -23.63
CA ALA A 871 -8.14 -30.75 -23.49
C ALA A 871 -7.59 -31.14 -24.88
N THR A 872 -6.27 -31.16 -25.05
CA THR A 872 -5.64 -31.62 -26.31
C THR A 872 -4.80 -32.85 -26.05
N GLU A 873 -5.02 -33.91 -26.81
CA GLU A 873 -4.17 -35.11 -26.77
C GLU A 873 -2.82 -34.77 -27.42
N ALA A 874 -1.72 -34.94 -26.69
CA ALA A 874 -0.38 -34.77 -27.24
C ALA A 874 0.00 -36.02 -28.03
N SER A 875 0.32 -35.88 -29.31
CA SER A 875 0.84 -36.98 -30.12
C SER A 875 2.19 -37.43 -29.56
N GLY A 876 2.22 -38.56 -28.85
CA GLY A 876 3.43 -39.22 -28.36
C GLY A 876 3.83 -38.98 -26.90
N SER A 877 3.05 -38.22 -26.12
CA SER A 877 3.23 -38.07 -24.66
C SER A 877 2.03 -38.69 -23.93
N SER A 878 2.27 -39.41 -22.83
CA SER A 878 1.23 -40.06 -22.04
C SER A 878 0.33 -39.10 -21.24
N LEU A 879 0.52 -37.79 -21.36
CA LEU A 879 -0.22 -36.76 -20.61
C LEU A 879 -0.89 -35.77 -21.58
N ALA A 880 -2.22 -35.80 -21.63
CA ALA A 880 -3.03 -34.83 -22.39
C ALA A 880 -2.96 -33.44 -21.74
N ARG A 881 -2.88 -32.36 -22.54
CA ARG A 881 -2.93 -30.99 -22.04
C ARG A 881 -4.29 -30.75 -21.36
N PRO A 882 -4.34 -30.27 -20.10
CA PRO A 882 -5.60 -30.05 -19.39
C PRO A 882 -6.41 -28.92 -20.04
N GLY A 883 -7.73 -29.14 -20.13
CA GLY A 883 -8.70 -28.13 -20.57
C GLY A 883 -8.91 -27.02 -19.53
N GLY A 884 -9.73 -26.02 -19.85
CA GLY A 884 -10.02 -24.91 -18.95
C GLY A 884 -10.89 -25.35 -17.77
N LEU A 885 -10.45 -25.08 -16.54
CA LEU A 885 -11.11 -25.51 -15.30
C LEU A 885 -12.58 -25.05 -15.21
N ALA A 886 -12.82 -23.74 -15.32
CA ALA A 886 -14.15 -23.17 -15.11
C ALA A 886 -15.15 -23.56 -16.20
N THR A 887 -14.72 -23.60 -17.46
CA THR A 887 -15.62 -23.91 -18.57
C THR A 887 -15.94 -25.40 -18.65
N ASN A 888 -15.01 -26.28 -18.29
CA ASN A 888 -15.30 -27.71 -18.15
C ASN A 888 -16.20 -27.99 -16.94
N TYR A 889 -15.93 -27.37 -15.78
CA TYR A 889 -16.81 -27.44 -14.61
C TYR A 889 -18.25 -27.04 -14.97
N MET A 890 -18.44 -25.85 -15.56
CA MET A 890 -19.77 -25.39 -15.96
C MET A 890 -20.43 -26.27 -17.02
N SER A 891 -19.67 -26.83 -17.97
CA SER A 891 -20.23 -27.72 -19.00
C SER A 891 -20.79 -29.04 -18.46
N GLN A 892 -20.37 -29.44 -17.25
CA GLN A 892 -20.77 -30.69 -16.61
C GLN A 892 -21.95 -30.51 -15.63
N LEU A 893 -22.29 -29.27 -15.30
CA LEU A 893 -23.40 -28.98 -14.39
C LEU A 893 -24.75 -29.40 -15.00
N ARG A 894 -25.59 -29.99 -14.16
CA ARG A 894 -26.93 -30.46 -14.50
C ARG A 894 -28.00 -29.56 -13.86
N PRO A 895 -29.24 -29.58 -14.37
CA PRO A 895 -30.36 -28.93 -13.71
C PRO A 895 -30.47 -29.37 -12.24
N GLY A 896 -30.63 -28.40 -11.33
CA GLY A 896 -30.65 -28.60 -9.88
C GLY A 896 -29.28 -28.46 -9.21
N ASP A 897 -28.18 -28.48 -9.96
CA ASP A 897 -26.84 -28.24 -9.41
C ASP A 897 -26.69 -26.80 -8.93
N SER A 898 -25.69 -26.59 -8.08
CA SER A 898 -25.46 -25.31 -7.44
C SER A 898 -24.10 -24.74 -7.78
N ILE A 899 -24.08 -23.45 -8.16
CA ILE A 899 -22.88 -22.72 -8.56
C ILE A 899 -22.74 -21.43 -7.72
N LEU A 900 -21.49 -21.05 -7.42
CA LEU A 900 -21.19 -19.82 -6.69
C LEU A 900 -20.89 -18.69 -7.67
N VAL A 901 -21.63 -17.58 -7.52
CA VAL A 901 -21.62 -16.44 -8.44
C VAL A 901 -21.61 -15.10 -7.72
N GLU A 902 -20.93 -14.10 -8.27
CA GLU A 902 -20.97 -12.71 -7.81
C GLU A 902 -21.23 -11.78 -9.02
N PRO A 903 -22.24 -10.88 -8.98
CA PRO A 903 -22.52 -9.96 -10.07
C PRO A 903 -21.45 -8.87 -10.10
N ARG A 904 -21.04 -8.45 -11.29
CA ARG A 904 -20.09 -7.37 -11.50
C ARG A 904 -20.60 -6.39 -12.54
N PRO A 905 -20.71 -5.09 -12.21
CA PRO A 905 -20.99 -4.06 -13.19
C PRO A 905 -20.09 -4.15 -14.42
N CYS A 906 -20.66 -4.01 -15.61
CA CYS A 906 -19.87 -3.68 -16.79
C CYS A 906 -19.41 -2.22 -16.76
N ARG A 907 -18.55 -1.85 -17.71
CA ARG A 907 -18.05 -0.48 -17.81
C ARG A 907 -19.21 0.51 -18.02
N PRO A 908 -19.14 1.73 -17.45
CA PRO A 908 -20.23 2.71 -17.54
C PRO A 908 -20.68 3.01 -18.98
N GLU A 909 -19.74 3.04 -19.94
CA GLU A 909 -20.03 3.32 -21.35
C GLU A 909 -20.87 2.19 -21.97
N LEU A 910 -20.48 0.93 -21.72
CA LEU A 910 -21.26 -0.24 -22.16
C LEU A 910 -22.63 -0.27 -21.49
N ARG A 911 -22.68 -0.11 -20.16
CA ARG A 911 -23.94 -0.07 -19.42
C ARG A 911 -24.89 0.99 -19.98
N THR A 912 -24.40 2.19 -20.24
CA THR A 912 -25.19 3.29 -20.79
C THR A 912 -25.72 2.94 -22.17
N ALA A 913 -24.87 2.44 -23.07
CA ALA A 913 -25.27 1.99 -24.40
C ALA A 913 -26.31 0.87 -24.39
N MET A 914 -26.28 0.00 -23.38
CA MET A 914 -27.17 -1.16 -23.26
C MET A 914 -28.48 -0.88 -22.51
N THR A 915 -28.50 0.15 -21.64
CA THR A 915 -29.65 0.42 -20.75
C THR A 915 -30.49 1.60 -21.17
N THR A 916 -29.90 2.61 -21.81
CA THR A 916 -30.58 3.84 -22.24
C THR A 916 -31.21 3.66 -23.63
N GLU A 917 -32.39 4.26 -23.84
CA GLU A 917 -32.96 4.37 -25.19
C GLU A 917 -32.20 5.43 -25.98
N LEU A 918 -31.41 4.98 -26.96
CA LEU A 918 -30.58 5.83 -27.78
C LEU A 918 -31.21 6.04 -29.16
N ASN A 919 -31.25 7.29 -29.61
CA ASN A 919 -31.70 7.69 -30.95
C ASN A 919 -30.54 7.77 -31.96
N VAL A 920 -29.47 6.98 -31.75
CA VAL A 920 -28.30 6.92 -32.63
C VAL A 920 -28.02 5.49 -33.08
N PRO A 921 -27.51 5.24 -34.31
CA PRO A 921 -27.26 3.89 -34.81
C PRO A 921 -26.33 3.08 -33.92
N ILE A 922 -26.57 1.77 -33.83
CA ILE A 922 -25.75 0.85 -33.04
C ILE A 922 -25.07 -0.18 -33.97
N VAL A 923 -23.76 -0.34 -33.82
CA VAL A 923 -22.97 -1.35 -34.52
C VAL A 923 -22.31 -2.27 -33.51
N MET A 924 -22.59 -3.57 -33.61
CA MET A 924 -22.03 -4.62 -32.75
C MET A 924 -21.14 -5.56 -33.57
N ILE A 925 -19.95 -5.88 -33.07
CA ILE A 925 -19.03 -6.82 -33.71
C ILE A 925 -18.67 -7.91 -32.70
N ALA A 926 -18.99 -9.17 -33.03
CA ALA A 926 -18.82 -10.31 -32.14
C ALA A 926 -18.27 -11.55 -32.84
N VAL A 927 -17.50 -12.36 -32.11
CA VAL A 927 -17.03 -13.67 -32.59
C VAL A 927 -17.30 -14.74 -31.52
N GLY A 928 -17.95 -15.84 -31.92
CA GLY A 928 -18.26 -16.95 -31.03
C GLY A 928 -19.03 -16.52 -29.78
N ALA A 929 -18.54 -16.92 -28.59
CA ALA A 929 -19.18 -16.57 -27.32
C ALA A 929 -19.13 -15.06 -26.99
N GLY A 930 -18.38 -14.24 -27.74
CA GLY A 930 -18.44 -12.77 -27.65
C GLY A 930 -19.82 -12.20 -28.01
N LEU A 931 -20.74 -13.03 -28.52
CA LEU A 931 -22.14 -12.67 -28.72
C LEU A 931 -22.88 -12.37 -27.39
N ALA A 932 -22.41 -12.90 -26.25
CA ALA A 932 -23.11 -12.86 -24.97
C ALA A 932 -23.72 -11.48 -24.61
N PRO A 933 -22.94 -10.40 -24.43
CA PRO A 933 -23.50 -9.11 -24.04
C PRO A 933 -24.54 -8.58 -25.04
N PHE A 934 -24.31 -8.80 -26.34
CA PHE A 934 -25.20 -8.34 -27.40
C PHE A 934 -26.50 -9.13 -27.47
N LEU A 935 -26.49 -10.41 -27.09
CA LEU A 935 -27.71 -11.22 -27.03
C LEU A 935 -28.69 -10.67 -26.00
N GLY A 936 -28.21 -10.30 -24.80
CA GLY A 936 -29.04 -9.64 -23.78
C GLY A 936 -29.59 -8.29 -24.24
N PHE A 937 -28.78 -7.50 -24.94
CA PHE A 937 -29.22 -6.22 -25.52
C PHE A 937 -30.31 -6.38 -26.59
N MET A 938 -30.11 -7.30 -27.53
CA MET A 938 -31.10 -7.59 -28.57
C MET A 938 -32.38 -8.18 -27.98
N GLN A 939 -32.27 -9.04 -26.95
CA GLN A 939 -33.42 -9.57 -26.22
C GLN A 939 -34.23 -8.45 -25.57
N LYS A 940 -33.57 -7.47 -24.93
CA LYS A 940 -34.25 -6.29 -24.37
C LYS A 940 -35.01 -5.51 -25.44
N ARG A 941 -34.35 -5.20 -26.56
CA ARG A 941 -34.98 -4.50 -27.69
C ARG A 941 -36.17 -5.28 -28.25
N TYR A 942 -36.06 -6.59 -28.37
CA TYR A 942 -37.16 -7.45 -28.81
C TYR A 942 -38.36 -7.39 -27.85
N LEU A 943 -38.14 -7.49 -26.54
CA LEU A 943 -39.22 -7.37 -25.55
C LEU A 943 -39.90 -6.00 -25.59
N GLN A 944 -39.15 -4.93 -25.84
CA GLN A 944 -39.73 -3.60 -26.05
C GLN A 944 -40.69 -3.60 -27.25
N THR A 945 -40.33 -4.21 -28.39
CA THR A 945 -41.24 -4.29 -29.55
C THR A 945 -42.54 -5.02 -29.25
N GLN A 946 -42.48 -6.08 -28.43
CA GLN A 946 -43.66 -6.86 -28.05
C GLN A 946 -44.57 -6.09 -27.10
N ASN A 947 -43.99 -5.28 -26.19
CA ASN A 947 -44.74 -4.58 -25.16
C ASN A 947 -45.31 -3.22 -25.60
N SER A 948 -44.60 -2.46 -26.45
CA SER A 948 -44.98 -1.10 -26.84
C SER A 948 -45.56 -0.98 -28.25
N GLY A 949 -45.43 -2.02 -29.09
CA GLY A 949 -45.80 -1.97 -30.51
C GLY A 949 -44.92 -1.02 -31.36
N HIS A 950 -43.93 -0.36 -30.75
CA HIS A 950 -43.05 0.60 -31.39
C HIS A 950 -41.59 0.13 -31.29
N LEU A 951 -41.00 -0.17 -32.44
CA LEU A 951 -39.57 -0.40 -32.57
C LEU A 951 -38.85 0.96 -32.50
N SER A 952 -37.76 1.05 -31.73
CA SER A 952 -36.86 2.21 -31.74
C SER A 952 -36.44 2.51 -33.19
N ASN A 953 -36.57 3.77 -33.61
CA ASN A 953 -36.21 4.22 -34.98
C ASN A 953 -34.70 4.14 -35.27
N SER A 954 -33.88 3.76 -34.30
CA SER A 954 -32.44 3.65 -34.48
C SER A 954 -32.03 2.28 -35.07
N PRO A 955 -31.30 2.27 -36.21
CA PRO A 955 -30.84 1.04 -36.84
C PRO A 955 -29.75 0.35 -36.00
N CYS A 956 -29.88 -0.99 -35.87
CA CYS A 956 -28.95 -1.83 -35.13
C CYS A 956 -28.36 -2.90 -36.07
N THR A 957 -27.03 -3.01 -36.12
CA THR A 957 -26.31 -3.95 -37.01
C THR A 957 -25.37 -4.84 -36.20
N LEU A 958 -25.37 -6.15 -36.47
CA LEU A 958 -24.48 -7.14 -35.89
C LEU A 958 -23.58 -7.77 -36.96
N PHE A 959 -22.28 -7.70 -36.78
CA PHE A 959 -21.28 -8.47 -37.51
C PHE A 959 -20.84 -9.66 -36.66
N PHE A 960 -21.21 -10.88 -37.05
CA PHE A 960 -20.98 -12.09 -36.27
C PHE A 960 -20.06 -13.08 -36.99
N GLY A 961 -19.01 -13.54 -36.29
CA GLY A 961 -18.06 -14.54 -36.82
C GLY A 961 -18.16 -15.90 -36.12
N CYS A 962 -18.18 -16.97 -36.89
CA CYS A 962 -18.06 -18.35 -36.40
C CYS A 962 -17.33 -19.27 -37.40
N ARG A 963 -17.25 -20.57 -37.12
CA ARG A 963 -16.62 -21.56 -38.01
C ARG A 963 -17.51 -21.86 -39.19
N GLY A 964 -18.80 -22.10 -38.97
CA GLY A 964 -19.72 -22.36 -40.08
C GLY A 964 -21.18 -22.46 -39.66
N ALA A 965 -22.05 -22.34 -40.65
CA ALA A 965 -23.50 -22.23 -40.49
C ALA A 965 -24.14 -23.44 -39.80
N LYS A 966 -23.60 -24.64 -40.02
CA LYS A 966 -24.04 -25.91 -39.40
C LYS A 966 -23.13 -26.36 -38.25
N MET A 967 -22.10 -25.58 -37.94
CA MET A 967 -21.07 -25.95 -36.99
C MET A 967 -21.31 -25.32 -35.61
N ASP A 968 -21.23 -23.99 -35.55
CA ASP A 968 -21.19 -23.21 -34.32
C ASP A 968 -21.74 -21.78 -34.48
N ASP A 969 -22.68 -21.60 -35.41
CA ASP A 969 -23.59 -20.44 -35.48
C ASP A 969 -24.59 -20.49 -34.33
N ILE A 970 -24.09 -20.23 -33.13
CA ILE A 970 -24.84 -20.35 -31.87
C ILE A 970 -26.01 -19.37 -31.81
N CYS A 971 -27.10 -19.79 -31.15
CA CYS A 971 -28.31 -18.98 -30.98
C CYS A 971 -28.97 -18.54 -32.30
N ARG A 972 -28.75 -19.27 -33.40
CA ARG A 972 -29.24 -18.93 -34.74
C ARG A 972 -30.74 -18.66 -34.80
N ASP A 973 -31.56 -19.54 -34.25
CA ASP A 973 -33.02 -19.41 -34.32
C ASP A 973 -33.50 -18.12 -33.63
N THR A 974 -32.92 -17.81 -32.46
CA THR A 974 -33.18 -16.57 -31.72
C THR A 974 -32.72 -15.33 -32.51
N LEU A 975 -31.54 -15.37 -33.10
CA LEU A 975 -31.00 -14.27 -33.91
C LEU A 975 -31.85 -14.02 -35.17
N ASP A 976 -32.29 -15.08 -35.85
CA ASP A 976 -33.12 -14.99 -37.05
C ASP A 976 -34.55 -14.52 -36.71
N GLU A 977 -35.07 -14.86 -35.52
CA GLU A 977 -36.30 -14.27 -34.98
C GLU A 977 -36.15 -12.76 -34.74
N TYR A 978 -35.09 -12.33 -34.05
CA TYR A 978 -34.83 -10.91 -33.81
C TYR A 978 -34.65 -10.12 -35.11
N SER A 979 -34.00 -10.72 -36.10
CA SER A 979 -33.83 -10.09 -37.41
C SER A 979 -35.16 -9.95 -38.17
N ARG A 980 -36.02 -10.98 -38.17
CA ARG A 980 -37.37 -10.91 -38.76
C ARG A 980 -38.27 -9.88 -38.07
N ALA A 981 -38.09 -9.68 -36.76
CA ALA A 981 -38.79 -8.65 -35.99
C ALA A 981 -38.22 -7.23 -36.21
N GLY A 982 -37.20 -7.06 -37.05
CA GLY A 982 -36.57 -5.77 -37.32
C GLY A 982 -35.66 -5.25 -36.21
N VAL A 983 -35.39 -6.04 -35.16
CA VAL A 983 -34.58 -5.63 -34.01
C VAL A 983 -33.12 -5.38 -34.39
N VAL A 984 -32.61 -6.16 -35.35
CA VAL A 984 -31.20 -6.15 -35.77
C VAL A 984 -31.02 -6.63 -37.22
N SER A 985 -30.10 -6.02 -37.95
CA SER A 985 -29.57 -6.56 -39.21
C SER A 985 -28.30 -7.36 -38.93
N ILE A 986 -28.23 -8.60 -39.43
CA ILE A 986 -27.15 -9.53 -39.08
C ILE A 986 -26.32 -9.89 -40.31
N HIS A 987 -25.01 -9.73 -40.21
CA HIS A 987 -24.03 -10.16 -41.20
C HIS A 987 -23.12 -11.23 -40.60
N ARG A 988 -23.06 -12.40 -41.24
CA ARG A 988 -22.31 -13.56 -40.76
C ARG A 988 -21.02 -13.80 -41.55
N ALA A 989 -19.95 -14.16 -40.86
CA ALA A 989 -18.70 -14.60 -41.44
C ALA A 989 -18.41 -16.04 -40.99
N PHE A 990 -18.14 -16.92 -41.95
CA PHE A 990 -17.89 -18.35 -41.72
C PHE A 990 -16.47 -18.71 -42.14
N SER A 991 -15.61 -18.98 -41.15
CA SER A 991 -14.18 -19.20 -41.39
C SER A 991 -13.84 -20.57 -42.00
N ARG A 992 -14.72 -21.56 -41.87
CA ARG A 992 -14.49 -22.96 -42.30
C ARG A 992 -15.47 -23.46 -43.37
N ASP A 993 -16.55 -22.75 -43.64
CA ASP A 993 -17.44 -23.06 -44.76
C ASP A 993 -16.73 -22.69 -46.07
N TRP A 994 -16.46 -23.66 -46.94
CA TRP A 994 -15.59 -23.50 -48.11
C TRP A 994 -16.09 -22.43 -49.09
N ASP A 995 -17.40 -22.36 -49.30
CA ASP A 995 -18.15 -21.47 -50.20
C ASP A 995 -18.41 -20.07 -49.62
N SER A 996 -18.12 -19.85 -48.33
CA SER A 996 -18.36 -18.56 -47.70
C SER A 996 -17.50 -17.44 -48.31
N PRO A 997 -18.11 -16.34 -48.82
CA PRO A 997 -17.39 -15.21 -49.40
C PRO A 997 -16.67 -14.35 -48.35
N TYR A 998 -17.05 -14.46 -47.07
CA TYR A 998 -16.44 -13.70 -45.97
C TYR A 998 -16.06 -14.65 -44.84
N LYS A 999 -14.75 -14.93 -44.73
CA LYS A 999 -14.21 -15.86 -43.73
C LYS A 999 -14.11 -15.28 -42.32
N TYR A 1000 -13.86 -13.98 -42.19
CA TYR A 1000 -13.70 -13.30 -40.90
C TYR A 1000 -14.47 -11.99 -40.83
N VAL A 1001 -14.74 -11.52 -39.61
CA VAL A 1001 -15.57 -10.31 -39.37
C VAL A 1001 -14.95 -9.05 -39.97
N GLN A 1002 -13.63 -8.93 -40.03
CA GLN A 1002 -12.95 -7.81 -40.68
C GLN A 1002 -13.18 -7.76 -42.20
N HIS A 1003 -13.47 -8.90 -42.84
CA HIS A 1003 -13.88 -8.90 -44.26
C HIS A 1003 -15.27 -8.29 -44.43
N LEU A 1004 -16.18 -8.50 -43.47
CA LEU A 1004 -17.48 -7.85 -43.47
C LEU A 1004 -17.34 -6.36 -43.17
N VAL A 1005 -16.49 -5.97 -42.21
CA VAL A 1005 -16.19 -4.56 -41.92
C VAL A 1005 -15.67 -3.86 -43.18
N ALA A 1006 -14.71 -4.47 -43.90
CA ALA A 1006 -14.20 -3.92 -45.15
C ALA A 1006 -15.28 -3.81 -46.23
N LYS A 1007 -16.11 -4.85 -46.42
CA LYS A 1007 -17.22 -4.84 -47.38
C LYS A 1007 -18.22 -3.71 -47.09
N HIS A 1008 -18.49 -3.46 -45.81
CA HIS A 1008 -19.49 -2.50 -45.36
C HIS A 1008 -18.87 -1.14 -44.99
N ALA A 1009 -17.65 -0.83 -45.44
CA ALA A 1009 -16.90 0.37 -45.05
C ALA A 1009 -17.70 1.67 -45.25
N ASP A 1010 -18.30 1.88 -46.44
CA ASP A 1010 -19.08 3.09 -46.73
C ASP A 1010 -20.32 3.22 -45.83
N THR A 1011 -20.95 2.09 -45.51
CA THR A 1011 -22.10 2.07 -44.59
C THR A 1011 -21.66 2.38 -43.17
N LEU A 1012 -20.54 1.81 -42.72
CA LEU A 1012 -19.99 2.06 -41.38
C LEU A 1012 -19.54 3.52 -41.22
N ALA A 1013 -18.87 4.10 -42.22
CA ALA A 1013 -18.51 5.51 -42.24
C ALA A 1013 -19.77 6.40 -42.14
N ARG A 1014 -20.79 6.13 -42.96
CA ARG A 1014 -22.06 6.89 -42.91
C ARG A 1014 -22.76 6.79 -41.55
N LEU A 1015 -22.85 5.58 -40.97
CA LEU A 1015 -23.44 5.41 -39.64
C LEU A 1015 -22.62 6.14 -38.57
N TRP A 1016 -21.29 6.07 -38.64
CA TRP A 1016 -20.41 6.81 -37.75
C TRP A 1016 -20.63 8.32 -37.83
N GLY A 1017 -20.76 8.87 -39.04
CA GLY A 1017 -21.08 10.29 -39.25
C GLY A 1017 -22.46 10.70 -38.73
N GLN A 1018 -23.38 9.75 -38.55
CA GLN A 1018 -24.69 9.94 -37.91
C GLN A 1018 -24.65 9.83 -36.38
N GLY A 1019 -23.46 9.71 -35.78
CA GLY A 1019 -23.31 9.60 -34.33
C GLY A 1019 -23.36 8.17 -33.80
N ALA A 1020 -23.15 7.15 -34.65
CA ALA A 1020 -23.23 5.76 -34.21
C ALA A 1020 -22.31 5.43 -33.02
N ILE A 1021 -22.75 4.46 -32.22
CA ILE A 1021 -21.94 3.78 -31.21
C ILE A 1021 -21.50 2.43 -31.77
N VAL A 1022 -20.20 2.17 -31.71
CA VAL A 1022 -19.58 0.92 -32.17
C VAL A 1022 -19.09 0.13 -30.96
N MET A 1023 -19.56 -1.11 -30.83
CA MET A 1023 -19.23 -2.02 -29.75
C MET A 1023 -18.54 -3.28 -30.30
N ILE A 1024 -17.41 -3.66 -29.71
CA ILE A 1024 -16.66 -4.86 -30.13
C ILE A 1024 -16.48 -5.80 -28.95
N CYS A 1025 -16.91 -7.05 -29.11
CA CYS A 1025 -16.75 -8.12 -28.12
C CYS A 1025 -16.09 -9.36 -28.75
N SER A 1026 -14.78 -9.52 -28.52
CA SER A 1026 -14.00 -10.65 -29.07
C SER A 1026 -12.69 -10.86 -28.31
N GLY A 1027 -11.93 -11.90 -28.67
CA GLY A 1027 -10.56 -12.09 -28.16
C GLY A 1027 -9.60 -11.01 -28.69
N LYS A 1028 -8.56 -10.68 -27.92
CA LYS A 1028 -7.65 -9.56 -28.22
C LYS A 1028 -7.13 -9.51 -29.66
N LYS A 1029 -6.57 -10.61 -30.16
CA LYS A 1029 -6.07 -10.70 -31.54
C LYS A 1029 -7.14 -10.35 -32.57
N VAL A 1030 -8.35 -10.87 -32.40
CA VAL A 1030 -9.47 -10.63 -33.31
C VAL A 1030 -9.93 -9.17 -33.24
N SER A 1031 -9.94 -8.59 -32.04
CA SER A 1031 -10.27 -7.17 -31.86
C SER A 1031 -9.26 -6.27 -32.55
N ASP A 1032 -7.96 -6.56 -32.42
CA ASP A 1032 -6.89 -5.81 -33.09
C ASP A 1032 -6.98 -5.93 -34.63
N ASP A 1033 -7.19 -7.16 -35.16
CA ASP A 1033 -7.38 -7.39 -36.59
C ASP A 1033 -8.62 -6.65 -37.16
N VAL A 1034 -9.70 -6.54 -36.37
CA VAL A 1034 -10.88 -5.75 -36.73
C VAL A 1034 -10.55 -4.26 -36.74
N PHE A 1035 -9.76 -3.79 -35.79
CA PHE A 1035 -9.38 -2.38 -35.67
C PHE A 1035 -8.45 -1.89 -36.76
N ASP A 1036 -7.53 -2.73 -37.22
CA ASP A 1036 -6.63 -2.37 -38.33
C ASP A 1036 -7.42 -2.02 -39.61
N VAL A 1037 -8.65 -2.54 -39.74
CA VAL A 1037 -9.56 -2.21 -40.84
C VAL A 1037 -10.54 -1.10 -40.44
N LEU A 1038 -11.14 -1.18 -39.24
CA LEU A 1038 -12.17 -0.25 -38.78
C LEU A 1038 -11.62 1.16 -38.46
N GLY A 1039 -10.46 1.24 -37.81
CA GLY A 1039 -9.84 2.49 -37.36
C GLY A 1039 -9.64 3.50 -38.49
N PRO A 1040 -9.02 3.12 -39.62
CA PRO A 1040 -8.89 3.99 -40.79
C PRO A 1040 -10.23 4.49 -41.35
N ILE A 1041 -11.26 3.65 -41.36
CA ILE A 1041 -12.60 4.00 -41.89
C ILE A 1041 -13.23 5.10 -41.03
N LEU A 1042 -13.25 4.92 -39.70
CA LEU A 1042 -13.86 5.87 -38.77
C LEU A 1042 -13.06 7.18 -38.69
N HIS A 1043 -11.73 7.10 -38.66
CA HIS A 1043 -10.85 8.28 -38.67
C HIS A 1043 -11.01 9.12 -39.93
N SER A 1044 -11.10 8.48 -41.11
CA SER A 1044 -11.32 9.19 -42.37
C SER A 1044 -12.64 9.96 -42.36
N GLU A 1045 -13.68 9.41 -41.75
CA GLU A 1045 -14.98 10.08 -41.66
C GLU A 1045 -14.94 11.26 -40.67
N ASP A 1046 -14.32 11.12 -39.49
CA ASP A 1046 -14.16 12.23 -38.56
C ASP A 1046 -13.31 13.36 -39.15
N ARG A 1047 -12.30 13.02 -39.97
CA ARG A 1047 -11.54 14.02 -40.74
C ARG A 1047 -12.41 14.71 -41.78
N ARG A 1048 -13.26 13.96 -42.50
CA ARG A 1048 -14.21 14.53 -43.48
C ARG A 1048 -15.21 15.48 -42.83
N LEU A 1049 -15.62 15.19 -41.60
CA LEU A 1049 -16.55 16.00 -40.80
C LEU A 1049 -15.87 17.12 -39.98
N ASN A 1050 -14.54 17.23 -40.03
CA ASN A 1050 -13.74 18.15 -39.22
C ASN A 1050 -13.97 18.01 -37.70
N THR A 1051 -14.26 16.80 -37.21
CA THR A 1051 -14.50 16.50 -35.79
C THR A 1051 -13.23 16.05 -35.04
N THR A 1052 -12.12 15.81 -35.74
CA THR A 1052 -10.81 15.46 -35.16
C THR A 1052 -9.67 16.26 -35.78
N ARG A 1053 -8.60 16.50 -35.00
CA ARG A 1053 -7.34 17.09 -35.46
C ARG A 1053 -6.19 16.06 -35.54
N ALA A 1054 -6.45 14.82 -35.16
CA ALA A 1054 -5.45 13.75 -35.18
C ALA A 1054 -4.94 13.47 -36.60
N SER A 1055 -3.62 13.42 -36.74
CA SER A 1055 -2.95 13.24 -38.04
C SER A 1055 -3.07 11.83 -38.60
N ASP A 1056 -3.26 10.83 -37.74
CA ASP A 1056 -3.36 9.40 -38.08
C ASP A 1056 -4.39 8.69 -37.19
N TRP A 1057 -4.83 7.50 -37.62
CA TRP A 1057 -5.91 6.78 -36.94
C TRP A 1057 -5.50 6.19 -35.58
N LYS A 1058 -4.20 5.98 -35.32
CA LYS A 1058 -3.73 5.45 -34.04
C LYS A 1058 -3.78 6.53 -32.97
N THR A 1059 -3.36 7.76 -33.30
CA THR A 1059 -3.55 8.94 -32.45
C THR A 1059 -5.03 9.24 -32.24
N TRP A 1060 -5.85 9.18 -33.30
CA TRP A 1060 -7.31 9.34 -33.20
C TRP A 1060 -7.96 8.33 -32.24
N ARG A 1061 -7.49 7.08 -32.22
CA ARG A 1061 -8.00 6.03 -31.32
C ARG A 1061 -7.82 6.39 -29.85
N GLU A 1062 -6.80 7.16 -29.50
CA GLU A 1062 -6.56 7.62 -28.12
C GLU A 1062 -7.47 8.80 -27.75
N GLU A 1063 -7.90 9.59 -28.74
CA GLU A 1063 -8.71 10.80 -28.58
C GLU A 1063 -10.23 10.54 -28.69
N VAL A 1064 -10.65 9.50 -29.42
CA VAL A 1064 -12.07 9.22 -29.68
C VAL A 1064 -12.81 8.88 -28.39
N SER A 1065 -14.02 9.43 -28.23
CA SER A 1065 -14.83 9.19 -27.02
C SER A 1065 -15.10 7.70 -26.80
N LYS A 1066 -14.78 7.23 -25.59
CA LYS A 1066 -15.05 5.86 -25.13
C LYS A 1066 -16.54 5.51 -25.09
N GLU A 1067 -17.42 6.53 -25.08
CA GLU A 1067 -18.87 6.35 -25.16
C GLU A 1067 -19.34 6.05 -26.59
N ARG A 1068 -18.53 6.38 -27.61
CA ARG A 1068 -18.83 6.10 -29.02
C ARG A 1068 -18.12 4.84 -29.54
N LEU A 1069 -16.97 4.50 -28.97
CA LEU A 1069 -16.20 3.32 -29.32
C LEU A 1069 -15.92 2.46 -28.08
N ILE A 1070 -16.72 1.41 -27.90
CA ILE A 1070 -16.75 0.59 -26.67
C ILE A 1070 -16.12 -0.78 -26.94
N LEU A 1071 -15.11 -1.13 -26.14
CA LEU A 1071 -14.31 -2.34 -26.31
C LEU A 1071 -14.39 -3.29 -25.12
N GLU A 1072 -15.01 -4.44 -25.36
CA GLU A 1072 -15.16 -5.53 -24.42
C GLU A 1072 -14.31 -6.72 -24.86
N VAL A 1073 -13.01 -6.65 -24.56
CA VAL A 1073 -12.01 -7.62 -25.03
C VAL A 1073 -11.64 -8.58 -23.92
N PHE A 1074 -11.80 -9.88 -24.16
CA PHE A 1074 -11.44 -10.95 -23.23
C PHE A 1074 -10.12 -11.62 -23.65
N GLY A 1075 -9.33 -12.05 -22.66
CA GLY A 1075 -8.02 -12.68 -22.82
C GLY A 1075 -8.08 -14.19 -23.00
#